data_AF-A0A8J9SBB4-F1
#
_entry.id   AF-A0A8J9SBB4-F1
#
_cell.length_a   1.000
_cell.length_b   1.000
_cell.length_c   1.000
_cell.angle_alpha   90.00
_cell.angle_beta   90.00
_cell.angle_gamma   90.00
#
_symmetry.space_group_name_H-M   'P 1'
#
loop_
_entity.id
_entity.type
_entity.pdbx_description
1 polymer ?
#
loop_
_entity_poly.entity_id
_entity_poly.type
_entity_poly.pdbx_seq_one_letter_code
_entity_poly.pdbx_strand_id
1 'polypeptide(L)'
;MESQSERSRRLRQATGTPPSISALTKEHSRIGVRRSKNTGSSPSAWIFMLCFGGCLILLLHSTQQLPSSSTYYEPLESMLPSLQSTVGWDEQNPLAIPKGQAPNLPSLRTNGVDNQRKGYGGHGDRKHLGGFTEYDGMGVSPHTWKHMIQDYGVHSLLDVGCGRGTSTAWFLMHGVDVLCVEGSHDAIERSVIPDPATLVVEHDFSRGPWWPAKTYDAAWAVEFLEHVNVQYHFNYVTAFRKAALIFVSTSQWGGWHHVEVHGDEWWIRKYEAYGFKYDASLTTQVRKWAREEKSWANNTGPDGKPHNAQHIWLSMKVFVNPIVAALPQHAHLFPEDGCFLRRGDDGEILHKECGTGKDAGLETPLAHGFRPLALNPAMDQRWLRHIQKHASRLYEGKEKDEASPDDDETSAIQSEPTRPADLLRKIDEKNITDILPLHVVVWPYLEHGIRTAEHQHIEENGISESSYLRLSKDMMDFHPNVVWLGDIGWGFPWKEWCQEYTKHIKKAKNMRREKGLPEQWPIFIVAFTDGPSLPRCQNVEAEVGKANVRYTSRSIVYNRRWNEAKKWVETGEKLNMMKSGIIYRHMPLVVRTDTVKFLEEALRKRNMTLADPVERLQRDVDVAHYWPHQRDLDKVGTVGSLLRQEISKLLFAFGKNTNFNVFVGLKGEAVRKGRRGVASDYIESLLETKIVVVSQRDRWEDHYRLMEALVGGALVLTDRVLGMPAGLENGTSVVEYDSADSLLSLIQHYLTHTEERLSIARKGREAAMKKHRTWHRIEEIIFGESLSDCRFQGSDSPCPYVVHGVESKR
;
A
#
# COMPACT_ATOMS: atom_id res chain seq x y z
N MET A 1 73.34 31.59 25.93
CA MET A 1 72.10 30.79 26.01
C MET A 1 71.31 30.99 24.72
N GLU A 2 71.85 30.63 23.55
CA GLU A 2 72.19 29.27 23.06
C GLU A 2 70.91 28.49 22.72
N SER A 3 70.66 28.01 21.49
CA SER A 3 71.54 27.34 20.50
C SER A 3 72.05 25.99 21.03
N GLN A 4 72.17 24.90 20.25
CA GLN A 4 72.64 24.75 18.87
C GLN A 4 72.08 23.43 18.27
N SER A 5 71.80 23.31 16.96
CA SER A 5 72.65 22.68 15.91
C SER A 5 72.47 21.15 15.76
N GLU A 6 72.85 20.44 14.67
CA GLU A 6 73.15 20.79 13.25
C GLU A 6 72.73 19.56 12.36
N ARG A 7 73.26 19.09 11.21
CA ARG A 7 74.41 19.35 10.30
C ARG A 7 74.12 18.71 8.91
N SER A 8 74.21 19.31 7.72
CA SER A 8 74.07 20.72 7.31
C SER A 8 73.42 20.80 5.89
N ARG A 9 74.03 20.95 4.68
CA ARG A 9 75.37 21.42 4.24
C ARG A 9 75.44 21.83 2.73
N ARG A 10 74.91 23.02 2.33
CA ARG A 10 75.28 23.82 1.11
C ARG A 10 74.74 23.31 -0.26
N LEU A 11 74.60 24.09 -1.35
CA LEU A 11 74.58 25.54 -1.70
C LEU A 11 73.80 25.64 -3.07
N ARG A 12 73.63 26.74 -3.83
CA ARG A 12 74.25 28.08 -3.90
C ARG A 12 73.19 29.17 -4.29
N GLN A 13 73.60 30.21 -5.04
CA GLN A 13 72.75 31.25 -5.63
C GLN A 13 72.66 31.07 -7.16
N ALA A 14 71.56 31.55 -7.78
CA ALA A 14 71.62 32.42 -8.97
C ALA A 14 70.24 33.05 -9.27
N THR A 15 70.25 34.24 -9.87
CA THR A 15 69.10 34.96 -10.42
C THR A 15 68.72 34.45 -11.82
N GLY A 16 67.45 34.62 -12.24
CA GLY A 16 67.04 34.34 -13.62
C GLY A 16 65.60 34.74 -13.95
N THR A 17 65.44 35.72 -14.85
CA THR A 17 64.17 36.08 -15.52
C THR A 17 63.91 35.19 -16.75
N PRO A 18 62.67 35.09 -17.26
CA PRO A 18 62.31 34.09 -18.27
C PRO A 18 62.43 34.56 -19.73
N PRO A 19 62.79 33.67 -20.68
CA PRO A 19 62.33 33.70 -22.07
C PRO A 19 60.94 33.02 -22.16
N SER A 20 59.92 33.44 -22.92
CA SER A 20 59.75 34.34 -24.07
C SER A 20 59.94 33.73 -25.48
N ILE A 21 58.85 33.80 -26.26
CA ILE A 21 58.79 33.98 -27.72
C ILE A 21 59.29 32.83 -28.63
N SER A 22 58.36 32.17 -29.33
CA SER A 22 58.23 32.19 -30.81
C SER A 22 57.28 31.08 -31.32
N ALA A 23 56.68 31.13 -32.51
CA ALA A 23 56.20 32.26 -33.35
C ALA A 23 55.38 31.68 -34.53
N LEU A 24 54.89 32.56 -35.42
CA LEU A 24 54.39 32.29 -36.78
C LEU A 24 53.01 31.62 -36.93
N THR A 25 52.20 31.96 -37.95
CA THR A 25 51.53 33.24 -38.33
C THR A 25 50.73 33.01 -39.62
N LYS A 26 49.86 33.98 -39.97
CA LYS A 26 49.28 34.23 -41.31
C LYS A 26 48.14 33.33 -41.82
N GLU A 27 47.31 33.76 -42.80
CA GLU A 27 46.76 35.10 -43.16
C GLU A 27 45.70 34.89 -44.28
N HIS A 28 44.91 35.92 -44.61
CA HIS A 28 44.05 36.06 -45.81
C HIS A 28 42.79 35.17 -45.96
N SER A 29 41.81 35.54 -46.81
CA SER A 29 40.91 36.73 -46.70
C SER A 29 39.80 36.77 -47.78
N ARG A 30 38.53 36.97 -47.35
CA ARG A 30 37.36 37.43 -48.17
C ARG A 30 36.91 36.42 -49.26
N ILE A 31 35.72 36.46 -49.86
CA ILE A 31 34.72 37.52 -50.21
C ILE A 31 33.30 36.96 -49.93
N GLY A 32 32.40 37.65 -49.18
CA GLY A 32 31.30 38.48 -49.73
C GLY A 32 29.94 37.71 -49.79
N VAL A 33 28.73 38.29 -49.91
CA VAL A 33 28.23 39.68 -50.11
C VAL A 33 26.78 39.85 -49.57
N ARG A 34 26.47 40.95 -48.85
CA ARG A 34 25.14 41.58 -48.56
C ARG A 34 24.08 40.79 -47.73
N ARG A 35 23.48 41.36 -46.65
CA ARG A 35 22.40 42.39 -46.51
C ARG A 35 20.98 41.84 -46.83
N SER A 36 19.87 42.22 -46.15
CA SER A 36 19.65 43.13 -45.00
C SER A 36 18.16 43.16 -44.57
N LYS A 37 17.88 43.24 -43.24
CA LYS A 37 16.84 44.02 -42.48
C LYS A 37 15.38 44.18 -43.03
N ASN A 38 14.30 44.42 -42.26
CA ASN A 38 14.06 45.08 -40.94
C ASN A 38 12.64 44.64 -40.43
N THR A 39 12.41 44.22 -39.17
CA THR A 39 11.90 44.97 -37.97
C THR A 39 10.45 45.54 -37.97
N GLY A 40 9.67 45.19 -36.93
CA GLY A 40 8.42 45.87 -36.47
C GLY A 40 7.10 45.29 -37.00
N SER A 41 5.95 45.34 -36.31
CA SER A 41 5.62 45.70 -34.90
C SER A 41 4.21 45.19 -34.50
N SER A 42 3.91 45.10 -33.20
CA SER A 42 2.59 44.70 -32.59
C SER A 42 1.69 45.95 -32.32
N PRO A 43 0.41 45.89 -31.84
CA PRO A 43 -0.42 44.74 -31.44
C PRO A 43 -1.94 44.78 -31.83
N SER A 44 -2.69 43.79 -31.33
CA SER A 44 -4.10 43.82 -30.83
C SER A 44 -5.35 43.98 -31.74
N ALA A 45 -6.11 42.89 -31.80
CA ALA A 45 -7.58 42.78 -31.58
C ALA A 45 -8.61 43.24 -32.63
N TRP A 46 -9.85 42.78 -32.43
CA TRP A 46 -11.09 42.95 -33.23
C TRP A 46 -11.12 42.24 -34.60
N ILE A 47 -12.30 41.90 -35.17
CA ILE A 47 -13.47 41.15 -34.68
C ILE A 47 -14.34 40.80 -35.91
N PHE A 48 -14.98 39.62 -35.94
CA PHE A 48 -16.08 39.22 -36.85
C PHE A 48 -15.95 39.50 -38.37
N MET A 49 -15.75 38.45 -39.17
CA MET A 49 -16.74 37.92 -40.15
C MET A 49 -16.14 36.76 -40.98
N LEU A 50 -16.97 36.11 -41.82
CA LEU A 50 -16.59 35.08 -42.81
C LEU A 50 -16.24 33.67 -42.28
N CYS A 51 -17.02 33.19 -41.31
CA CYS A 51 -17.51 31.81 -41.41
C CYS A 51 -18.70 31.75 -42.40
N PHE A 52 -19.05 30.55 -42.87
CA PHE A 52 -19.97 30.23 -43.99
C PHE A 52 -19.41 30.49 -45.40
N GLY A 53 -19.33 29.42 -46.20
CA GLY A 53 -19.03 29.47 -47.64
C GLY A 53 -18.28 28.26 -48.22
N GLY A 54 -17.45 27.56 -47.42
CA GLY A 54 -16.37 26.71 -47.95
C GLY A 54 -16.55 25.19 -48.03
N CYS A 55 -17.61 24.59 -47.49
CA CYS A 55 -17.64 23.12 -47.25
C CYS A 55 -18.72 22.31 -48.00
N LEU A 56 -19.53 22.92 -48.88
CA LEU A 56 -20.68 22.22 -49.50
C LEU A 56 -20.35 21.40 -50.76
N ILE A 57 -19.10 21.49 -51.27
CA ILE A 57 -18.74 20.96 -52.61
C ILE A 57 -18.13 19.54 -52.56
N LEU A 58 -17.66 19.07 -51.40
CA LEU A 58 -16.97 17.77 -51.27
C LEU A 58 -17.89 16.55 -51.01
N LEU A 59 -19.21 16.72 -51.02
CA LEU A 59 -20.19 15.68 -50.63
C LEU A 59 -21.01 15.07 -51.79
N LEU A 60 -20.69 15.39 -53.05
CA LEU A 60 -21.56 15.10 -54.22
C LEU A 60 -20.90 14.25 -55.33
N HIS A 61 -19.98 13.33 -55.01
CA HIS A 61 -19.25 12.54 -56.03
C HIS A 61 -19.04 11.04 -55.73
N SER A 62 -19.82 10.43 -54.82
CA SER A 62 -19.64 9.01 -54.44
C SER A 62 -20.94 8.18 -54.35
N THR A 63 -22.05 8.65 -54.90
CA THR A 63 -23.36 7.97 -54.86
C THR A 63 -23.68 7.17 -56.13
N GLN A 64 -22.90 6.12 -56.43
CA GLN A 64 -23.25 5.22 -57.55
C GLN A 64 -22.67 3.79 -57.47
N GLN A 65 -23.06 3.00 -56.46
CA GLN A 65 -23.20 1.54 -56.55
C GLN A 65 -23.88 0.98 -55.28
N LEU A 66 -25.07 0.37 -55.44
CA LEU A 66 -25.77 -0.36 -54.37
C LEU A 66 -26.17 -1.75 -54.91
N PRO A 67 -25.72 -2.86 -54.31
CA PRO A 67 -26.27 -4.18 -54.56
C PRO A 67 -27.67 -4.30 -53.95
N SER A 68 -28.60 -4.92 -54.66
CA SER A 68 -29.96 -5.16 -54.16
C SER A 68 -30.05 -6.44 -53.34
N SER A 69 -30.20 -6.32 -52.02
CA SER A 69 -30.71 -7.40 -51.17
C SER A 69 -31.56 -6.82 -50.03
N SER A 70 -32.85 -7.12 -50.03
CA SER A 70 -33.80 -6.63 -49.02
C SER A 70 -33.79 -7.49 -47.76
N THR A 71 -33.41 -6.91 -46.63
CA THR A 71 -33.78 -7.39 -45.30
C THR A 71 -34.45 -6.25 -44.52
N TYR A 72 -35.55 -6.58 -43.86
CA TYR A 72 -36.46 -5.64 -43.22
C TYR A 72 -35.76 -4.73 -42.20
N TYR A 73 -35.95 -3.42 -42.33
CA TYR A 73 -35.97 -2.53 -41.18
C TYR A 73 -37.42 -2.47 -40.69
N GLU A 74 -37.66 -2.97 -39.48
CA GLU A 74 -38.92 -2.73 -38.79
C GLU A 74 -38.96 -1.28 -38.25
N PRO A 75 -40.14 -0.65 -38.16
CA PRO A 75 -40.31 0.63 -37.48
C PRO A 75 -39.89 0.55 -36.00
N LEU A 76 -39.34 1.64 -35.46
CA LEU A 76 -38.93 1.70 -34.05
C LEU A 76 -40.10 1.40 -33.08
N GLU A 77 -41.33 1.70 -33.51
CA GLU A 77 -42.58 1.47 -32.76
C GLU A 77 -43.05 0.00 -32.72
N SER A 78 -42.55 -0.90 -33.60
CA SER A 78 -42.81 -2.35 -33.47
C SER A 78 -41.73 -3.08 -32.66
N MET A 79 -40.52 -2.52 -32.56
CA MET A 79 -39.47 -3.00 -31.66
C MET A 79 -39.68 -2.60 -30.19
N LEU A 80 -40.47 -1.56 -29.93
CA LEU A 80 -40.96 -1.26 -28.59
C LEU A 80 -42.12 -2.24 -28.25
N PRO A 81 -41.99 -3.10 -27.22
CA PRO A 81 -43.12 -3.92 -26.79
C PRO A 81 -44.28 -3.03 -26.36
N SER A 82 -45.52 -3.45 -26.63
CA SER A 82 -46.74 -2.68 -26.35
C SER A 82 -46.92 -2.46 -24.83
N LEU A 83 -46.34 -1.38 -24.31
CA LEU A 83 -46.08 -1.11 -22.89
C LEU A 83 -47.32 -0.74 -22.05
N GLN A 84 -48.51 -1.17 -22.46
CA GLN A 84 -49.77 -0.91 -21.75
C GLN A 84 -50.00 -1.88 -20.58
N SER A 85 -49.26 -1.68 -19.48
CA SER A 85 -49.75 -1.87 -18.08
C SER A 85 -48.67 -1.80 -16.99
N THR A 86 -47.38 -1.88 -17.33
CA THR A 86 -46.29 -2.10 -16.33
C THR A 86 -45.14 -1.09 -16.42
N VAL A 87 -45.40 0.15 -16.88
CA VAL A 87 -44.34 1.14 -17.04
C VAL A 87 -43.84 1.64 -15.67
N GLY A 88 -42.57 1.40 -15.35
CA GLY A 88 -41.91 1.87 -14.12
C GLY A 88 -41.53 3.35 -14.13
N TRP A 89 -42.37 4.18 -14.75
CA TRP A 89 -42.03 5.54 -15.17
C TRP A 89 -43.24 6.45 -14.99
N ASP A 90 -43.00 7.68 -14.57
CA ASP A 90 -44.02 8.72 -14.54
C ASP A 90 -43.86 9.57 -15.80
N GLU A 91 -44.83 9.51 -16.72
CA GLU A 91 -44.79 10.27 -17.99
C GLU A 91 -44.72 11.79 -17.77
N GLN A 92 -45.15 12.27 -16.60
CA GLN A 92 -45.10 13.69 -16.21
C GLN A 92 -43.79 14.03 -15.49
N ASN A 93 -43.10 13.04 -14.90
CA ASN A 93 -41.78 13.21 -14.31
C ASN A 93 -40.85 12.01 -14.63
N PRO A 94 -40.14 12.05 -15.78
CA PRO A 94 -39.22 11.00 -16.23
C PRO A 94 -38.11 10.58 -15.25
N LEU A 95 -37.88 11.40 -14.22
CA LEU A 95 -36.80 11.27 -13.25
C LEU A 95 -37.28 10.80 -11.88
N ALA A 96 -38.59 10.70 -11.66
CA ALA A 96 -39.20 10.33 -10.38
C ALA A 96 -38.73 8.96 -9.86
N ILE A 97 -38.71 8.82 -8.54
CA ILE A 97 -38.49 7.54 -7.86
C ILE A 97 -39.70 6.63 -8.15
N PRO A 98 -39.52 5.41 -8.71
CA PRO A 98 -40.61 4.49 -8.97
C PRO A 98 -41.39 4.16 -7.69
N LYS A 99 -42.72 4.18 -7.78
CA LYS A 99 -43.63 3.93 -6.64
C LYS A 99 -43.78 2.43 -6.40
N GLY A 100 -43.98 2.04 -5.14
CA GLY A 100 -44.12 0.63 -4.75
C GLY A 100 -42.91 -0.22 -5.15
N GLN A 101 -43.18 -1.49 -5.49
CA GLN A 101 -42.23 -2.51 -5.94
C GLN A 101 -42.68 -3.07 -7.29
N ALA A 102 -41.73 -3.42 -8.16
CA ALA A 102 -42.02 -4.09 -9.44
C ALA A 102 -42.30 -5.60 -9.27
N PRO A 103 -43.07 -6.21 -10.18
CA PRO A 103 -43.13 -7.67 -10.27
C PRO A 103 -41.75 -8.25 -10.64
N ASN A 104 -41.35 -9.33 -9.98
CA ASN A 104 -40.15 -10.07 -10.35
C ASN A 104 -40.40 -10.81 -11.68
N LEU A 105 -39.39 -10.87 -12.56
CA LEU A 105 -39.48 -11.53 -13.87
C LEU A 105 -38.30 -12.50 -14.02
N PRO A 106 -38.42 -13.74 -13.51
CA PRO A 106 -37.34 -14.74 -13.50
C PRO A 106 -36.69 -15.03 -14.87
N SER A 107 -35.55 -15.72 -14.85
CA SER A 107 -34.91 -16.32 -16.03
C SER A 107 -35.93 -17.14 -16.85
N LEU A 108 -35.81 -17.07 -18.18
CA LEU A 108 -36.48 -18.02 -19.07
C LEU A 108 -35.54 -19.19 -19.35
N ARG A 109 -35.65 -20.23 -18.52
CA ARG A 109 -34.84 -21.46 -18.56
C ARG A 109 -34.91 -22.16 -19.94
N THR A 110 -33.86 -22.93 -20.25
CA THR A 110 -33.64 -23.58 -21.55
C THR A 110 -33.10 -25.01 -21.36
N ASN A 111 -33.56 -25.95 -22.20
CA ASN A 111 -33.26 -27.38 -22.06
C ASN A 111 -31.93 -27.80 -22.71
N GLY A 112 -30.99 -26.86 -22.89
CA GLY A 112 -29.77 -27.07 -23.68
C GLY A 112 -28.49 -26.68 -22.95
N VAL A 113 -27.45 -27.52 -23.05
CA VAL A 113 -26.12 -27.21 -22.51
C VAL A 113 -25.36 -26.35 -23.52
N ASP A 114 -25.12 -25.08 -23.20
CA ASP A 114 -24.32 -24.20 -24.04
C ASP A 114 -22.82 -24.40 -23.82
N ASN A 115 -22.25 -25.32 -24.59
CA ASN A 115 -20.83 -25.67 -24.58
C ASN A 115 -19.88 -24.49 -24.92
N GLN A 116 -20.41 -23.32 -25.34
CA GLN A 116 -19.61 -22.13 -25.65
C GLN A 116 -19.21 -21.32 -24.40
N ARG A 117 -19.81 -21.58 -23.22
CA ARG A 117 -19.67 -20.76 -22.00
C ARG A 117 -18.26 -20.71 -21.37
N LYS A 118 -17.30 -21.55 -21.76
CA LYS A 118 -15.84 -21.41 -21.45
C LYS A 118 -15.44 -21.18 -19.97
N GLY A 119 -16.28 -21.55 -18.99
CA GLY A 119 -16.01 -21.35 -17.56
C GLY A 119 -16.80 -20.21 -16.91
N TYR A 120 -17.64 -19.51 -17.68
CA TYR A 120 -18.75 -18.69 -17.18
C TYR A 120 -19.95 -19.57 -16.81
N GLY A 121 -20.78 -19.09 -15.89
CA GLY A 121 -22.01 -19.75 -15.46
C GLY A 121 -23.20 -19.54 -16.42
N GLY A 122 -24.41 -19.68 -15.89
CA GLY A 122 -25.68 -19.64 -16.64
C GLY A 122 -26.13 -21.02 -17.13
N HIS A 123 -25.87 -22.09 -16.38
CA HIS A 123 -26.38 -23.42 -16.69
C HIS A 123 -27.92 -23.44 -16.70
N GLY A 124 -28.51 -23.88 -17.81
CA GLY A 124 -29.95 -23.81 -18.03
C GLY A 124 -30.49 -22.43 -18.39
N ASP A 125 -29.70 -21.35 -18.30
CA ASP A 125 -30.14 -19.98 -18.62
C ASP A 125 -29.85 -19.60 -20.09
N ARG A 126 -30.60 -18.62 -20.60
CA ARG A 126 -30.39 -18.03 -21.93
C ARG A 126 -29.00 -17.40 -22.07
N LYS A 127 -28.54 -17.28 -23.32
CA LYS A 127 -27.19 -16.81 -23.69
C LYS A 127 -26.81 -15.42 -23.15
N HIS A 128 -27.80 -14.56 -22.86
CA HIS A 128 -27.55 -13.22 -22.31
C HIS A 128 -27.27 -13.20 -20.81
N LEU A 129 -27.55 -14.30 -20.11
CA LEU A 129 -27.31 -14.47 -18.68
C LEU A 129 -26.05 -15.32 -18.44
N GLY A 130 -25.57 -15.31 -17.20
CA GLY A 130 -24.44 -16.13 -16.77
C GLY A 130 -23.06 -15.50 -16.93
N GLY A 131 -22.95 -14.17 -16.98
CA GLY A 131 -21.66 -13.43 -17.05
C GLY A 131 -20.73 -13.61 -15.84
N PHE A 132 -21.16 -14.33 -14.80
CA PHE A 132 -20.39 -14.60 -13.59
C PHE A 132 -19.46 -15.82 -13.73
N THR A 133 -18.48 -15.91 -12.82
CA THR A 133 -17.62 -17.09 -12.63
C THR A 133 -17.77 -17.63 -11.21
N GLU A 134 -17.12 -18.76 -10.89
CA GLU A 134 -17.16 -19.32 -9.52
C GLU A 134 -16.84 -18.29 -8.44
N TYR A 135 -15.84 -17.46 -8.68
CA TYR A 135 -15.39 -16.41 -7.78
C TYR A 135 -14.52 -15.41 -8.57
N ASP A 136 -14.97 -14.15 -8.68
CA ASP A 136 -14.17 -13.09 -9.29
C ASP A 136 -13.57 -12.14 -8.24
N GLY A 137 -12.30 -12.39 -7.88
CA GLY A 137 -11.53 -11.52 -6.99
C GLY A 137 -11.17 -10.14 -7.58
N MET A 138 -11.53 -9.85 -8.84
CA MET A 138 -11.34 -8.55 -9.47
C MET A 138 -12.48 -7.57 -9.17
N GLY A 139 -13.68 -8.08 -8.87
CA GLY A 139 -14.85 -7.29 -8.44
C GLY A 139 -14.96 -7.08 -6.92
N VAL A 140 -13.99 -7.58 -6.15
CA VAL A 140 -14.01 -7.56 -4.68
C VAL A 140 -13.07 -6.49 -4.13
N SER A 141 -13.57 -5.63 -3.23
CA SER A 141 -12.79 -4.54 -2.62
C SER A 141 -13.26 -4.15 -1.20
N PRO A 142 -13.00 -4.99 -0.16
CA PRO A 142 -13.26 -4.68 1.24
C PRO A 142 -12.80 -3.31 1.74
N HIS A 143 -11.69 -2.76 1.23
CA HIS A 143 -11.23 -1.40 1.56
C HIS A 143 -12.20 -0.32 1.06
N THR A 144 -12.63 -0.43 -0.20
CA THR A 144 -13.68 0.45 -0.76
C THR A 144 -14.98 0.31 0.05
N TRP A 145 -15.38 -0.92 0.35
CA TRP A 145 -16.63 -1.20 1.08
C TRP A 145 -16.60 -0.70 2.53
N LYS A 146 -15.43 -0.72 3.19
CA LYS A 146 -15.22 -0.09 4.50
C LYS A 146 -15.40 1.43 4.42
N HIS A 147 -14.75 2.10 3.48
CA HIS A 147 -14.91 3.55 3.31
C HIS A 147 -16.34 3.96 2.93
N MET A 148 -17.06 3.16 2.13
CA MET A 148 -18.51 3.39 1.87
C MET A 148 -19.34 3.42 3.16
N ILE A 149 -19.07 2.51 4.11
CA ILE A 149 -19.76 2.48 5.40
C ILE A 149 -19.26 3.61 6.32
N GLN A 150 -17.94 3.74 6.48
CA GLN A 150 -17.32 4.55 7.53
C GLN A 150 -17.25 6.04 7.20
N ASP A 151 -16.93 6.41 5.96
CA ASP A 151 -16.74 7.81 5.55
C ASP A 151 -18.01 8.38 4.91
N TYR A 152 -18.85 7.53 4.31
CA TYR A 152 -20.05 7.93 3.56
C TYR A 152 -21.37 7.56 4.25
N GLY A 153 -21.36 6.75 5.31
CA GLY A 153 -22.56 6.41 6.08
C GLY A 153 -23.52 5.44 5.39
N VAL A 154 -23.03 4.58 4.48
CA VAL A 154 -23.88 3.57 3.82
C VAL A 154 -24.36 2.53 4.83
N HIS A 155 -25.65 2.57 5.17
CA HIS A 155 -26.31 1.64 6.09
C HIS A 155 -27.18 0.61 5.35
N SER A 156 -27.56 0.91 4.10
CA SER A 156 -28.39 0.08 3.23
C SER A 156 -27.88 0.05 1.79
N LEU A 157 -27.87 -1.14 1.15
CA LEU A 157 -27.29 -1.32 -0.18
C LEU A 157 -28.11 -2.22 -1.13
N LEU A 158 -28.21 -1.82 -2.39
CA LEU A 158 -28.82 -2.61 -3.47
C LEU A 158 -27.73 -3.14 -4.41
N ASP A 159 -27.53 -4.45 -4.42
CA ASP A 159 -26.49 -5.14 -5.21
C ASP A 159 -27.11 -5.66 -6.52
N VAL A 160 -26.76 -5.04 -7.64
CA VAL A 160 -27.44 -5.20 -8.95
C VAL A 160 -26.52 -5.93 -9.92
N GLY A 161 -26.93 -7.11 -10.37
CA GLY A 161 -26.01 -8.06 -11.03
C GLY A 161 -25.06 -8.72 -10.03
N CYS A 162 -25.56 -8.97 -8.81
CA CYS A 162 -24.80 -9.55 -7.70
C CYS A 162 -24.23 -10.95 -7.98
N GLY A 163 -24.67 -11.64 -9.05
CA GLY A 163 -24.23 -12.98 -9.41
C GLY A 163 -24.49 -13.96 -8.26
N ARG A 164 -23.42 -14.61 -7.79
CA ARG A 164 -23.51 -15.51 -6.63
C ARG A 164 -23.74 -14.77 -5.30
N GLY A 165 -23.58 -13.45 -5.25
CA GLY A 165 -23.76 -12.63 -4.06
C GLY A 165 -22.51 -12.45 -3.18
N THR A 166 -21.32 -12.44 -3.80
CA THR A 166 -20.02 -12.32 -3.11
C THR A 166 -19.90 -11.00 -2.32
N SER A 167 -20.22 -9.87 -2.95
CA SER A 167 -20.33 -8.53 -2.34
C SER A 167 -21.49 -8.47 -1.35
N THR A 168 -22.66 -8.98 -1.73
CA THR A 168 -23.87 -9.02 -0.89
C THR A 168 -23.61 -9.67 0.46
N ALA A 169 -22.93 -10.82 0.45
CA ALA A 169 -22.55 -11.54 1.66
C ALA A 169 -21.53 -10.77 2.52
N TRP A 170 -20.67 -9.91 1.94
CA TRP A 170 -19.77 -9.06 2.71
C TRP A 170 -20.58 -7.99 3.44
N PHE A 171 -21.40 -7.22 2.72
CA PHE A 171 -22.23 -6.15 3.28
C PHE A 171 -23.16 -6.66 4.38
N LEU A 172 -23.86 -7.79 4.15
CA LEU A 172 -24.69 -8.45 5.16
C LEU A 172 -23.91 -8.78 6.44
N MET A 173 -22.70 -9.36 6.33
CA MET A 173 -21.90 -9.74 7.49
C MET A 173 -21.24 -8.57 8.22
N HIS A 174 -21.24 -7.38 7.61
CA HIS A 174 -20.81 -6.10 8.17
C HIS A 174 -21.99 -5.24 8.69
N GLY A 175 -23.22 -5.76 8.62
CA GLY A 175 -24.41 -5.16 9.23
C GLY A 175 -25.21 -4.22 8.33
N VAL A 176 -24.91 -4.16 7.02
CA VAL A 176 -25.64 -3.35 6.05
C VAL A 176 -26.94 -4.06 5.64
N ASP A 177 -28.03 -3.30 5.59
CA ASP A 177 -29.35 -3.71 5.11
C ASP A 177 -29.30 -3.87 3.57
N VAL A 178 -28.99 -5.09 3.12
CA VAL A 178 -28.65 -5.39 1.73
C VAL A 178 -29.70 -6.23 1.01
N LEU A 179 -29.94 -5.94 -0.28
CA LEU A 179 -30.75 -6.76 -1.19
C LEU A 179 -29.98 -7.01 -2.48
N CYS A 180 -30.02 -8.24 -3.00
CA CYS A 180 -29.39 -8.66 -4.24
C CYS A 180 -30.44 -8.92 -5.33
N VAL A 181 -30.20 -8.42 -6.55
CA VAL A 181 -31.01 -8.73 -7.74
C VAL A 181 -30.12 -9.30 -8.84
N GLU A 182 -30.50 -10.47 -9.34
CA GLU A 182 -29.72 -11.27 -10.31
C GLU A 182 -30.65 -11.87 -11.38
N GLY A 183 -30.20 -11.96 -12.62
CA GLY A 183 -30.98 -12.52 -13.72
C GLY A 183 -30.74 -14.01 -13.97
N SER A 184 -29.55 -14.53 -13.62
CA SER A 184 -29.16 -15.92 -13.83
C SER A 184 -29.63 -16.82 -12.68
N HIS A 185 -30.56 -17.71 -12.96
CA HIS A 185 -31.06 -18.69 -11.99
C HIS A 185 -29.94 -19.63 -11.51
N ASP A 186 -28.97 -19.98 -12.36
CA ASP A 186 -27.77 -20.74 -11.99
C ASP A 186 -26.90 -20.01 -10.95
N ALA A 187 -26.85 -18.67 -10.97
CA ALA A 187 -26.14 -17.91 -9.94
C ALA A 187 -26.85 -17.97 -8.58
N ILE A 188 -28.18 -18.05 -8.59
CA ILE A 188 -29.05 -18.09 -7.40
C ILE A 188 -29.06 -19.50 -6.78
N GLU A 189 -29.25 -20.55 -7.59
CA GLU A 189 -29.11 -21.96 -7.18
C GLU A 189 -27.74 -22.22 -6.52
N ARG A 190 -26.70 -21.47 -6.93
CA ARG A 190 -25.32 -21.63 -6.50
C ARG A 190 -24.82 -20.48 -5.62
N SER A 191 -25.74 -19.72 -5.02
CA SER A 191 -25.44 -18.51 -4.25
C SER A 191 -24.52 -18.76 -3.04
N VAL A 192 -23.82 -17.70 -2.63
CA VAL A 192 -23.03 -17.62 -1.40
C VAL A 192 -23.69 -16.72 -0.34
N ILE A 193 -24.91 -16.25 -0.56
CA ILE A 193 -25.68 -15.50 0.44
C ILE A 193 -26.23 -16.48 1.50
N PRO A 194 -26.16 -16.18 2.81
CA PRO A 194 -26.61 -17.09 3.87
C PRO A 194 -28.10 -17.44 3.86
N ASP A 195 -28.97 -16.51 3.46
CA ASP A 195 -30.40 -16.74 3.23
C ASP A 195 -30.79 -16.14 1.86
N PRO A 196 -30.62 -16.90 0.76
CA PRO A 196 -30.93 -16.39 -0.57
C PRO A 196 -32.45 -16.27 -0.81
N ALA A 197 -33.28 -16.98 -0.05
CA ALA A 197 -34.74 -16.99 -0.25
C ALA A 197 -35.41 -15.67 0.16
N THR A 198 -34.78 -14.88 1.05
CA THR A 198 -35.27 -13.55 1.45
C THR A 198 -34.43 -12.40 0.91
N LEU A 199 -33.15 -12.63 0.59
CA LEU A 199 -32.20 -11.59 0.20
C LEU A 199 -31.85 -11.54 -1.30
N VAL A 200 -32.32 -12.51 -2.11
CA VAL A 200 -32.10 -12.54 -3.56
C VAL A 200 -33.41 -12.45 -4.32
N VAL A 201 -33.44 -11.58 -5.34
CA VAL A 201 -34.54 -11.45 -6.28
C VAL A 201 -34.09 -11.90 -7.66
N GLU A 202 -34.74 -12.94 -8.19
CA GLU A 202 -34.56 -13.34 -9.58
C GLU A 202 -35.31 -12.38 -10.52
N HIS A 203 -34.57 -11.60 -11.31
CA HIS A 203 -35.11 -10.72 -12.33
C HIS A 203 -34.17 -10.57 -13.54
N ASP A 204 -34.62 -11.07 -14.68
CA ASP A 204 -33.97 -10.89 -15.99
C ASP A 204 -34.38 -9.54 -16.60
N PHE A 205 -33.49 -8.54 -16.51
CA PHE A 205 -33.72 -7.18 -17.01
C PHE A 205 -33.97 -7.08 -18.53
N SER A 206 -33.80 -8.16 -19.32
CA SER A 206 -34.29 -8.18 -20.72
C SER A 206 -35.81 -8.33 -20.83
N ARG A 207 -36.48 -8.76 -19.75
CA ARG A 207 -37.93 -9.04 -19.73
C ARG A 207 -38.81 -7.86 -19.35
N GLY A 208 -38.27 -6.84 -18.69
CA GLY A 208 -39.00 -5.65 -18.23
C GLY A 208 -38.23 -4.92 -17.12
N PRO A 209 -38.74 -3.77 -16.63
CA PRO A 209 -38.09 -3.00 -15.58
C PRO A 209 -38.32 -3.59 -14.17
N TRP A 210 -37.39 -3.32 -13.24
CA TRP A 210 -37.55 -3.71 -11.84
C TRP A 210 -37.04 -2.69 -10.83
N TRP A 211 -37.63 -2.70 -9.64
CA TRP A 211 -37.23 -1.92 -8.47
C TRP A 211 -37.81 -2.50 -7.16
N PRO A 212 -37.09 -2.44 -6.04
CA PRO A 212 -37.60 -2.82 -4.71
C PRO A 212 -38.59 -1.80 -4.14
N ALA A 213 -39.29 -2.14 -3.04
CA ALA A 213 -40.24 -1.23 -2.40
C ALA A 213 -39.58 0.05 -1.85
N LYS A 214 -38.60 -0.12 -0.95
CA LYS A 214 -37.87 0.96 -0.26
C LYS A 214 -36.77 1.58 -1.12
N THR A 215 -36.24 2.73 -0.67
CA THR A 215 -34.99 3.31 -1.16
C THR A 215 -33.80 2.84 -0.33
N TYR A 216 -32.59 3.04 -0.85
CA TYR A 216 -31.31 2.56 -0.30
C TYR A 216 -30.25 3.67 -0.33
N ASP A 217 -29.27 3.59 0.56
CA ASP A 217 -28.16 4.57 0.60
C ASP A 217 -27.24 4.43 -0.62
N ALA A 218 -26.94 3.19 -1.02
CA ALA A 218 -26.11 2.89 -2.18
C ALA A 218 -26.71 1.82 -3.11
N ALA A 219 -26.42 1.93 -4.41
CA ALA A 219 -26.44 0.83 -5.35
C ALA A 219 -25.00 0.44 -5.71
N TRP A 220 -24.73 -0.85 -5.81
CA TRP A 220 -23.47 -1.44 -6.25
C TRP A 220 -23.74 -2.31 -7.47
N ALA A 221 -22.99 -2.10 -8.56
CA ALA A 221 -23.05 -2.96 -9.74
C ALA A 221 -21.65 -3.05 -10.38
N VAL A 222 -21.04 -4.23 -10.33
CA VAL A 222 -19.67 -4.45 -10.83
C VAL A 222 -19.67 -5.57 -11.84
N GLU A 223 -19.14 -5.26 -13.03
CA GLU A 223 -19.24 -6.02 -14.29
C GLU A 223 -20.67 -6.52 -14.56
N PHE A 224 -21.62 -5.57 -14.61
CA PHE A 224 -23.03 -5.81 -14.91
C PHE A 224 -23.51 -5.02 -16.14
N LEU A 225 -23.08 -3.75 -16.27
CA LEU A 225 -23.60 -2.78 -17.23
C LEU A 225 -23.44 -3.24 -18.69
N GLU A 226 -22.31 -3.85 -19.01
CA GLU A 226 -21.97 -4.36 -20.34
C GLU A 226 -22.77 -5.58 -20.79
N HIS A 227 -23.41 -6.31 -19.85
CA HIS A 227 -24.18 -7.52 -20.16
C HIS A 227 -25.62 -7.24 -20.60
N VAL A 228 -26.11 -6.01 -20.45
CA VAL A 228 -27.50 -5.64 -20.76
C VAL A 228 -27.53 -4.62 -21.89
N ASN A 229 -28.03 -5.04 -23.07
CA ASN A 229 -28.06 -4.22 -24.28
C ASN A 229 -28.79 -2.87 -24.09
N VAL A 230 -28.39 -1.85 -24.86
CA VAL A 230 -28.88 -0.45 -24.77
C VAL A 230 -30.40 -0.31 -24.79
N GLN A 231 -31.10 -1.18 -25.54
CA GLN A 231 -32.57 -1.18 -25.59
C GLN A 231 -33.23 -1.55 -24.25
N TYR A 232 -32.51 -2.25 -23.37
CA TYR A 232 -32.95 -2.65 -22.04
C TYR A 232 -32.34 -1.79 -20.91
N HIS A 233 -31.50 -0.78 -21.21
CA HIS A 233 -30.90 0.08 -20.16
C HIS A 233 -31.92 0.71 -19.22
N PHE A 234 -33.12 1.05 -19.72
CA PHE A 234 -34.19 1.60 -18.90
C PHE A 234 -34.57 0.66 -17.73
N ASN A 235 -34.50 -0.66 -17.96
CA ASN A 235 -35.04 -1.68 -17.06
C ASN A 235 -34.24 -1.84 -15.76
N TYR A 236 -32.91 -1.67 -15.81
CA TYR A 236 -32.08 -1.64 -14.61
C TYR A 236 -31.95 -0.22 -14.01
N VAL A 237 -32.12 0.82 -14.82
CA VAL A 237 -32.08 2.21 -14.33
C VAL A 237 -33.22 2.49 -13.33
N THR A 238 -34.37 1.83 -13.44
CA THR A 238 -35.42 1.90 -12.40
C THR A 238 -34.97 1.37 -11.04
N ALA A 239 -34.03 0.41 -10.99
CA ALA A 239 -33.43 -0.06 -9.74
C ALA A 239 -32.46 1.00 -9.19
N PHE A 240 -31.61 1.59 -10.03
CA PHE A 240 -30.72 2.70 -9.62
C PHE A 240 -31.49 3.94 -9.16
N ARG A 241 -32.72 4.20 -9.67
CA ARG A 241 -33.61 5.26 -9.15
C ARG A 241 -34.03 5.07 -7.69
N LYS A 242 -33.79 3.91 -7.06
CA LYS A 242 -34.05 3.68 -5.63
C LYS A 242 -32.85 3.96 -4.72
N ALA A 243 -31.65 4.19 -5.24
CA ALA A 243 -30.46 4.45 -4.44
C ALA A 243 -30.09 5.95 -4.40
N ALA A 244 -29.49 6.42 -3.30
CA ALA A 244 -28.95 7.79 -3.17
C ALA A 244 -27.58 7.95 -3.85
N LEU A 245 -26.67 6.98 -3.63
CA LEU A 245 -25.38 6.87 -4.30
C LEU A 245 -25.38 5.66 -5.26
N ILE A 246 -24.72 5.76 -6.40
CA ILE A 246 -24.70 4.71 -7.44
C ILE A 246 -23.26 4.44 -7.84
N PHE A 247 -22.73 3.27 -7.47
CA PHE A 247 -21.37 2.81 -7.74
C PHE A 247 -21.41 1.76 -8.86
N VAL A 248 -20.90 2.09 -10.05
CA VAL A 248 -20.92 1.22 -11.23
C VAL A 248 -19.52 1.01 -11.84
N SER A 249 -19.08 -0.24 -12.04
CA SER A 249 -17.98 -0.54 -12.99
C SER A 249 -18.54 -0.82 -14.38
N THR A 250 -17.64 -0.83 -15.37
CA THR A 250 -17.95 -1.10 -16.78
C THR A 250 -16.75 -1.77 -17.44
N SER A 251 -16.94 -2.87 -18.16
CA SER A 251 -15.81 -3.46 -18.89
C SER A 251 -15.24 -2.53 -19.97
N GLN A 252 -13.94 -2.66 -20.23
CA GLN A 252 -13.23 -1.96 -21.32
C GLN A 252 -12.81 -2.93 -22.45
N TRP A 253 -13.31 -4.17 -22.42
CA TRP A 253 -13.00 -5.24 -23.37
C TRP A 253 -14.21 -6.17 -23.54
N GLY A 254 -14.16 -7.05 -24.55
CA GLY A 254 -15.18 -8.07 -24.77
C GLY A 254 -15.02 -9.28 -23.83
N GLY A 255 -16.15 -9.87 -23.44
CA GLY A 255 -16.26 -11.05 -22.58
C GLY A 255 -17.56 -11.82 -22.88
N TRP A 256 -18.04 -12.65 -21.94
CA TRP A 256 -19.26 -13.43 -22.18
C TRP A 256 -20.49 -12.52 -22.25
N HIS A 257 -21.09 -12.40 -23.43
CA HIS A 257 -22.23 -11.50 -23.69
C HIS A 257 -21.96 -10.04 -23.29
N HIS A 258 -20.74 -9.53 -23.46
CA HIS A 258 -20.49 -8.09 -23.37
C HIS A 258 -21.06 -7.43 -24.64
N VAL A 259 -22.26 -6.87 -24.53
CA VAL A 259 -23.03 -6.28 -25.63
C VAL A 259 -22.97 -4.74 -25.64
N GLU A 260 -22.63 -4.11 -24.51
CA GLU A 260 -22.45 -2.65 -24.40
C GLU A 260 -21.07 -2.34 -23.82
N VAL A 261 -20.05 -2.16 -24.67
CA VAL A 261 -18.68 -1.85 -24.23
C VAL A 261 -18.31 -0.45 -24.72
N HIS A 262 -18.30 0.52 -23.80
CA HIS A 262 -18.07 1.94 -24.11
C HIS A 262 -17.05 2.57 -23.15
N GLY A 263 -16.39 3.64 -23.59
CA GLY A 263 -15.45 4.42 -22.75
C GLY A 263 -16.18 5.28 -21.70
N ASP A 264 -15.44 5.68 -20.65
CA ASP A 264 -16.00 6.34 -19.45
C ASP A 264 -16.92 7.53 -19.75
N GLU A 265 -16.55 8.41 -20.69
CA GLU A 265 -17.34 9.56 -21.13
C GLU A 265 -18.75 9.22 -21.64
N TRP A 266 -18.91 8.07 -22.31
CA TRP A 266 -20.21 7.66 -22.84
C TRP A 266 -21.15 7.26 -21.70
N TRP A 267 -20.63 6.49 -20.73
CA TRP A 267 -21.37 6.07 -19.54
C TRP A 267 -21.77 7.26 -18.67
N ILE A 268 -20.86 8.21 -18.44
CA ILE A 268 -21.14 9.45 -17.69
C ILE A 268 -22.33 10.18 -18.34
N ARG A 269 -22.24 10.50 -19.63
CA ARG A 269 -23.29 11.22 -20.36
C ARG A 269 -24.61 10.43 -20.41
N LYS A 270 -24.55 9.10 -20.55
CA LYS A 270 -25.73 8.22 -20.58
C LYS A 270 -26.46 8.18 -19.23
N TYR A 271 -25.75 8.31 -18.12
CA TYR A 271 -26.33 8.30 -16.76
C TYR A 271 -26.76 9.70 -16.31
N GLU A 272 -26.05 10.75 -16.72
CA GLU A 272 -26.49 12.14 -16.57
C GLU A 272 -27.77 12.42 -17.36
N ALA A 273 -27.95 11.80 -18.54
CA ALA A 273 -29.22 11.84 -19.27
C ALA A 273 -30.39 11.15 -18.53
N TYR A 274 -30.13 10.31 -17.52
CA TYR A 274 -31.15 9.78 -16.61
C TYR A 274 -31.32 10.60 -15.32
N GLY A 275 -30.66 11.75 -15.19
CA GLY A 275 -30.80 12.68 -14.06
C GLY A 275 -29.92 12.37 -12.85
N PHE A 276 -28.95 11.45 -12.97
CA PHE A 276 -27.94 11.22 -11.93
C PHE A 276 -26.77 12.19 -12.14
N LYS A 277 -26.20 12.75 -11.06
CA LYS A 277 -25.05 13.66 -11.13
C LYS A 277 -23.75 12.87 -10.98
N TYR A 278 -22.83 12.95 -11.94
CA TYR A 278 -21.51 12.34 -11.79
C TYR A 278 -20.68 13.04 -10.70
N ASP A 279 -19.99 12.27 -9.85
CA ASP A 279 -19.02 12.79 -8.89
C ASP A 279 -17.60 12.33 -9.24
N ALA A 280 -16.84 13.26 -9.85
CA ALA A 280 -15.46 13.00 -10.25
C ALA A 280 -14.49 12.87 -9.07
N SER A 281 -14.78 13.49 -7.92
CA SER A 281 -13.91 13.47 -6.73
C SER A 281 -14.04 12.13 -6.02
N LEU A 282 -15.28 11.73 -5.72
CA LEU A 282 -15.60 10.43 -5.12
C LEU A 282 -15.20 9.28 -6.05
N THR A 283 -15.42 9.41 -7.37
CA THR A 283 -14.92 8.43 -8.35
C THR A 283 -13.40 8.28 -8.29
N THR A 284 -12.65 9.38 -8.23
CA THR A 284 -11.18 9.35 -8.12
C THR A 284 -10.73 8.71 -6.81
N GLN A 285 -11.40 9.03 -5.70
CA GLN A 285 -11.08 8.52 -4.37
C GLN A 285 -11.42 7.02 -4.22
N VAL A 286 -12.52 6.54 -4.80
CA VAL A 286 -12.84 5.10 -4.88
C VAL A 286 -11.82 4.34 -5.74
N ARG A 287 -11.45 4.87 -6.92
CA ARG A 287 -10.37 4.29 -7.74
C ARG A 287 -9.00 4.34 -7.04
N LYS A 288 -8.80 5.23 -6.05
CA LYS A 288 -7.61 5.29 -5.20
C LYS A 288 -7.64 4.18 -4.15
N TRP A 289 -8.70 4.05 -3.34
CA TRP A 289 -8.82 2.97 -2.34
C TRP A 289 -8.62 1.59 -2.97
N ALA A 290 -9.37 1.24 -4.02
CA ALA A 290 -9.20 -0.05 -4.72
C ALA A 290 -7.77 -0.27 -5.26
N ARG A 291 -7.03 0.79 -5.61
CA ARG A 291 -5.63 0.70 -6.07
C ARG A 291 -4.64 0.55 -4.91
N GLU A 292 -4.91 1.15 -3.75
CA GLU A 292 -4.16 0.91 -2.52
C GLU A 292 -4.31 -0.56 -2.10
N GLU A 293 -5.53 -1.08 -2.15
CA GLU A 293 -5.87 -2.45 -1.72
C GLU A 293 -5.14 -3.53 -2.52
N LYS A 294 -4.98 -3.32 -3.84
CA LYS A 294 -4.14 -4.15 -4.72
C LYS A 294 -2.68 -4.27 -4.26
N SER A 295 -2.18 -3.32 -3.46
CA SER A 295 -0.80 -3.35 -2.93
C SER A 295 -0.64 -4.11 -1.60
N TRP A 296 -1.74 -4.55 -0.99
CA TRP A 296 -1.74 -5.19 0.32
C TRP A 296 -1.33 -6.67 0.25
N ALA A 297 -0.27 -7.03 0.99
CA ALA A 297 0.33 -8.36 0.93
C ALA A 297 -0.57 -9.52 1.44
N ASN A 298 -1.56 -9.23 2.27
CA ASN A 298 -2.45 -10.21 2.92
C ASN A 298 -3.87 -10.24 2.34
N ASN A 299 -4.13 -9.52 1.24
CA ASN A 299 -5.48 -9.38 0.68
C ASN A 299 -5.84 -10.57 -0.23
N THR A 300 -5.92 -11.77 0.32
CA THR A 300 -6.06 -13.03 -0.44
C THR A 300 -7.46 -13.62 -0.36
N GLY A 301 -8.04 -13.91 -1.53
CA GLY A 301 -9.36 -14.51 -1.67
C GLY A 301 -9.41 -16.03 -1.45
N PRO A 302 -10.62 -16.62 -1.47
CA PRO A 302 -10.88 -18.04 -1.22
C PRO A 302 -10.20 -19.00 -2.21
N ASP A 303 -9.78 -18.50 -3.37
CA ASP A 303 -9.06 -19.25 -4.42
C ASP A 303 -7.53 -19.16 -4.30
N GLY A 304 -7.02 -18.51 -3.25
CA GLY A 304 -5.58 -18.31 -3.02
C GLY A 304 -4.95 -17.21 -3.87
N LYS A 305 -5.73 -16.44 -4.66
CA LYS A 305 -5.24 -15.26 -5.39
C LYS A 305 -5.57 -13.97 -4.64
N PRO A 306 -4.80 -12.88 -4.82
CA PRO A 306 -5.18 -11.59 -4.25
C PRO A 306 -6.54 -11.09 -4.76
N HIS A 307 -7.37 -10.53 -3.87
CA HIS A 307 -8.42 -9.60 -4.28
C HIS A 307 -7.71 -8.40 -4.91
N ASN A 308 -7.75 -8.28 -6.24
CA ASN A 308 -6.94 -7.28 -6.94
C ASN A 308 -7.72 -6.00 -7.23
N ALA A 309 -9.02 -5.97 -6.91
CA ALA A 309 -9.98 -4.87 -7.10
C ALA A 309 -9.96 -4.22 -8.50
N GLN A 310 -9.55 -4.97 -9.54
CA GLN A 310 -9.22 -4.46 -10.86
C GLN A 310 -10.38 -3.77 -11.57
N HIS A 311 -11.59 -4.30 -11.45
CA HIS A 311 -12.78 -3.67 -12.04
C HIS A 311 -13.04 -2.31 -11.39
N ILE A 312 -12.81 -2.21 -10.08
CA ILE A 312 -13.00 -0.98 -9.32
C ILE A 312 -11.95 0.09 -9.71
N TRP A 313 -10.64 -0.18 -9.59
CA TRP A 313 -9.63 0.86 -9.87
C TRP A 313 -9.38 1.17 -11.35
N LEU A 314 -9.89 0.36 -12.28
CA LEU A 314 -9.94 0.69 -13.71
C LEU A 314 -11.13 1.58 -14.06
N SER A 315 -12.36 1.12 -13.81
CA SER A 315 -13.55 1.64 -14.50
C SER A 315 -14.70 2.10 -13.60
N MET A 316 -14.61 1.95 -12.26
CA MET A 316 -15.66 2.41 -11.32
C MET A 316 -16.03 3.88 -11.54
N LYS A 317 -17.31 4.20 -11.51
CA LYS A 317 -17.89 5.54 -11.60
C LYS A 317 -18.91 5.69 -10.47
N VAL A 318 -18.92 6.84 -9.83
CA VAL A 318 -19.89 7.15 -8.77
C VAL A 318 -20.78 8.30 -9.19
N PHE A 319 -22.08 8.11 -9.04
CA PHE A 319 -23.09 9.12 -9.29
C PHE A 319 -23.94 9.34 -8.05
N VAL A 320 -24.39 10.57 -7.84
CA VAL A 320 -25.39 10.94 -6.84
C VAL A 320 -26.76 11.03 -7.51
N ASN A 321 -27.76 10.39 -6.95
CA ASN A 321 -29.17 10.56 -7.29
C ASN A 321 -29.78 11.61 -6.34
N PRO A 322 -29.87 12.90 -6.73
CA PRO A 322 -30.25 13.98 -5.83
C PRO A 322 -31.68 13.85 -5.29
N ILE A 323 -32.55 13.08 -5.96
CA ILE A 323 -33.95 12.90 -5.57
C ILE A 323 -34.08 11.92 -4.40
N VAL A 324 -33.23 10.88 -4.36
CA VAL A 324 -33.19 9.93 -3.22
C VAL A 324 -32.30 10.46 -2.09
N ALA A 325 -31.14 11.05 -2.41
CA ALA A 325 -30.21 11.59 -1.42
C ALA A 325 -30.81 12.74 -0.57
N ALA A 326 -31.84 13.43 -1.06
CA ALA A 326 -32.55 14.48 -0.33
C ALA A 326 -33.69 13.98 0.59
N LEU A 327 -33.93 12.67 0.68
CA LEU A 327 -34.99 12.13 1.53
C LEU A 327 -34.53 11.96 2.99
N PRO A 328 -35.39 12.21 4.01
CA PRO A 328 -34.98 12.19 5.41
C PRO A 328 -34.34 10.88 5.89
N GLN A 329 -34.73 9.73 5.34
CA GLN A 329 -34.15 8.42 5.68
C GLN A 329 -32.74 8.16 5.11
N HIS A 330 -32.17 9.11 4.35
CA HIS A 330 -30.80 9.09 3.85
C HIS A 330 -29.96 10.27 4.37
N ALA A 331 -30.50 11.04 5.33
CA ALA A 331 -29.85 12.24 5.89
C ALA A 331 -28.63 11.94 6.79
N HIS A 332 -28.36 10.67 7.08
CA HIS A 332 -27.16 10.19 7.77
C HIS A 332 -25.95 9.96 6.85
N LEU A 333 -26.12 10.10 5.52
CA LEU A 333 -25.01 10.07 4.57
C LEU A 333 -24.02 11.21 4.85
N PHE A 334 -22.73 10.96 4.56
CA PHE A 334 -21.60 11.87 4.86
C PHE A 334 -21.48 12.23 6.36
N PRO A 335 -21.35 11.23 7.26
CA PRO A 335 -21.45 11.41 8.71
C PRO A 335 -20.17 12.00 9.36
N GLU A 336 -19.96 13.31 9.16
CA GLU A 336 -18.90 14.09 9.81
C GLU A 336 -19.44 14.87 11.03
N ASP A 337 -18.63 15.02 12.08
CA ASP A 337 -18.97 15.82 13.27
C ASP A 337 -18.95 17.32 12.96
N GLY A 338 -20.10 18.00 13.03
CA GLY A 338 -20.20 19.41 12.65
C GLY A 338 -19.49 20.42 13.56
N CYS A 339 -19.06 20.04 14.77
CA CYS A 339 -18.59 20.99 15.78
C CYS A 339 -17.11 21.37 15.61
N PHE A 340 -16.85 22.68 15.57
CA PHE A 340 -15.52 23.26 15.38
C PHE A 340 -14.59 22.96 16.57
N LEU A 341 -13.41 22.39 16.29
CA LEU A 341 -12.32 22.25 17.25
C LEU A 341 -11.34 23.42 17.13
N ARG A 342 -10.75 23.57 15.93
CA ARG A 342 -9.80 24.64 15.59
C ARG A 342 -9.64 24.74 14.08
N ARG A 343 -8.87 25.74 13.62
CA ARG A 343 -8.29 25.70 12.28
C ARG A 343 -6.95 24.94 12.30
N GLY A 344 -6.70 24.17 11.24
CA GLY A 344 -5.39 23.64 10.88
C GLY A 344 -4.44 24.75 10.44
N ASP A 345 -3.15 24.43 10.41
CA ASP A 345 -2.08 25.41 10.18
C ASP A 345 -1.92 25.75 8.67
N ASP A 346 -2.53 24.93 7.82
CA ASP A 346 -2.78 25.08 6.38
C ASP A 346 -4.12 25.79 6.06
N GLY A 347 -4.98 26.00 7.06
CA GLY A 347 -6.31 26.57 6.91
C GLY A 347 -7.47 25.56 6.90
N GLU A 348 -7.20 24.25 7.01
CA GLU A 348 -8.21 23.19 7.18
C GLU A 348 -9.12 23.48 8.39
N ILE A 349 -10.38 23.04 8.35
CA ILE A 349 -11.26 23.11 9.52
C ILE A 349 -11.18 21.76 10.22
N LEU A 350 -10.66 21.76 11.45
CA LEU A 350 -10.61 20.57 12.28
C LEU A 350 -11.84 20.53 13.18
N HIS A 351 -12.48 19.37 13.21
CA HIS A 351 -13.73 19.11 13.91
C HIS A 351 -13.51 18.30 15.19
N LYS A 352 -14.53 18.27 16.06
CA LYS A 352 -14.60 17.44 17.28
C LYS A 352 -16.02 16.92 17.47
N GLU A 353 -16.15 15.84 18.24
CA GLU A 353 -17.44 15.31 18.65
C GLU A 353 -18.30 16.40 19.33
N CYS A 354 -19.47 16.67 18.76
CA CYS A 354 -20.39 17.67 19.30
C CYS A 354 -20.86 17.28 20.70
N GLY A 355 -20.84 18.24 21.64
CA GLY A 355 -21.17 18.00 23.04
C GLY A 355 -19.97 17.55 23.89
N THR A 356 -18.74 17.81 23.42
CA THR A 356 -17.50 17.50 24.17
C THR A 356 -16.67 18.74 24.50
N GLY A 357 -15.90 18.68 25.59
CA GLY A 357 -15.04 19.77 26.04
C GLY A 357 -15.79 20.97 26.63
N LYS A 358 -15.14 22.14 26.64
CA LYS A 358 -15.59 23.34 27.37
C LYS A 358 -16.94 23.90 26.89
N ASP A 359 -17.24 23.76 25.59
CA ASP A 359 -18.44 24.34 24.94
C ASP A 359 -19.60 23.32 24.83
N ALA A 360 -19.44 22.12 25.41
CA ALA A 360 -20.38 21.00 25.29
C ALA A 360 -21.86 21.35 25.54
N GLY A 361 -22.14 22.24 26.49
CA GLY A 361 -23.49 22.69 26.83
C GLY A 361 -24.15 23.62 25.79
N LEU A 362 -23.43 23.99 24.73
CA LEU A 362 -23.91 24.82 23.61
C LEU A 362 -24.08 24.00 22.31
N GLU A 363 -23.73 22.72 22.33
CA GLU A 363 -23.61 21.86 21.16
C GLU A 363 -24.66 20.75 21.17
N THR A 364 -25.08 20.29 19.98
CA THR A 364 -26.00 19.15 19.84
C THR A 364 -25.21 17.95 19.33
N PRO A 365 -25.04 16.88 20.13
CA PRO A 365 -24.34 15.67 19.70
C PRO A 365 -24.95 15.03 18.45
N LEU A 366 -24.12 14.48 17.57
CA LEU A 366 -24.59 13.70 16.42
C LEU A 366 -25.37 12.47 16.92
N ALA A 367 -26.63 12.37 16.51
CA ALA A 367 -27.56 11.32 16.93
C ALA A 367 -26.99 9.92 16.59
N HIS A 368 -27.21 8.93 17.45
CA HIS A 368 -26.61 7.59 17.28
C HIS A 368 -26.95 6.94 15.93
N GLY A 369 -28.16 7.16 15.39
CA GLY A 369 -28.56 6.63 14.07
C GLY A 369 -27.90 7.33 12.87
N PHE A 370 -27.18 8.45 13.10
CA PHE A 370 -26.41 9.18 12.10
C PHE A 370 -24.91 8.85 12.14
N ARG A 371 -24.48 7.97 13.07
CA ARG A 371 -23.08 7.50 13.13
C ARG A 371 -22.89 6.28 12.23
N PRO A 372 -21.70 6.08 11.62
CA PRO A 372 -21.42 4.89 10.81
C PRO A 372 -21.62 3.57 11.55
N LEU A 373 -21.89 2.49 10.80
CA LEU A 373 -21.89 1.13 11.35
C LEU A 373 -20.50 0.76 11.88
N ALA A 374 -20.46 0.21 13.10
CA ALA A 374 -19.22 -0.15 13.78
C ALA A 374 -18.57 -1.42 13.20
N LEU A 375 -17.54 -1.24 12.37
CA LEU A 375 -16.82 -2.35 11.75
C LEU A 375 -15.74 -2.95 12.67
N ASN A 376 -15.49 -4.26 12.52
CA ASN A 376 -14.44 -4.96 13.26
C ASN A 376 -13.78 -6.06 12.40
N PRO A 377 -12.46 -6.35 12.54
CA PRO A 377 -11.75 -7.32 11.70
C PRO A 377 -12.30 -8.75 11.73
N ALA A 378 -13.08 -9.12 12.75
CA ALA A 378 -13.73 -10.42 12.81
C ALA A 378 -14.90 -10.55 11.80
N MET A 379 -15.47 -9.45 11.30
CA MET A 379 -16.45 -9.46 10.21
C MET A 379 -15.84 -9.97 8.90
N ASP A 380 -14.71 -9.40 8.45
CA ASP A 380 -13.97 -9.89 7.27
C ASP A 380 -13.63 -11.38 7.40
N GLN A 381 -13.17 -11.80 8.58
CA GLN A 381 -12.80 -13.19 8.85
C GLN A 381 -14.01 -14.14 8.89
N ARG A 382 -15.21 -13.68 9.25
CA ARG A 382 -16.44 -14.48 9.07
C ARG A 382 -16.75 -14.65 7.58
N TRP A 383 -16.69 -13.56 6.82
CA TRP A 383 -16.97 -13.56 5.39
C TRP A 383 -15.98 -14.43 4.59
N LEU A 384 -14.67 -14.26 4.76
CA LEU A 384 -13.65 -15.06 4.07
C LEU A 384 -13.87 -16.58 4.26
N ARG A 385 -14.08 -17.02 5.51
CA ARG A 385 -14.38 -18.43 5.83
C ARG A 385 -15.70 -18.92 5.22
N HIS A 386 -16.70 -18.04 5.12
CA HIS A 386 -17.99 -18.37 4.51
C HIS A 386 -17.87 -18.59 2.99
N ILE A 387 -17.21 -17.67 2.26
CA ILE A 387 -16.97 -17.85 0.82
C ILE A 387 -16.06 -19.07 0.58
N GLN A 388 -15.01 -19.26 1.38
CA GLN A 388 -14.12 -20.42 1.27
C GLN A 388 -14.87 -21.76 1.47
N LYS A 389 -15.83 -21.82 2.40
CA LYS A 389 -16.71 -22.98 2.60
C LYS A 389 -17.61 -23.26 1.40
N HIS A 390 -18.09 -22.23 0.70
CA HIS A 390 -18.87 -22.41 -0.53
C HIS A 390 -17.99 -22.80 -1.73
N ALA A 391 -16.70 -22.43 -1.73
CA ALA A 391 -15.73 -22.92 -2.70
C ALA A 391 -15.32 -24.40 -2.46
N SER A 392 -15.10 -24.81 -1.20
CA SER A 392 -14.64 -26.17 -0.88
C SER A 392 -15.72 -27.24 -1.10
N ARG A 393 -16.99 -26.93 -0.81
CA ARG A 393 -18.15 -27.81 -1.06
C ARG A 393 -18.28 -28.26 -2.53
N LEU A 394 -17.72 -27.50 -3.47
CA LEU A 394 -17.75 -27.83 -4.91
C LEU A 394 -16.60 -28.77 -5.35
N TYR A 395 -15.62 -29.03 -4.49
CA TYR A 395 -14.59 -30.05 -4.72
C TYR A 395 -15.05 -31.44 -4.26
N GLU A 396 -15.75 -31.54 -3.12
CA GLU A 396 -16.38 -32.79 -2.67
C GLU A 396 -17.47 -33.28 -3.65
N GLY A 397 -18.09 -32.35 -4.39
CA GLY A 397 -19.08 -32.63 -5.44
C GLY A 397 -18.52 -33.19 -6.76
N LYS A 398 -17.25 -33.62 -6.82
CA LYS A 398 -16.63 -34.22 -8.02
C LYS A 398 -16.07 -35.64 -7.84
N GLU A 399 -16.21 -36.23 -6.66
CA GLU A 399 -15.85 -37.63 -6.38
C GLU A 399 -17.03 -38.41 -5.76
N LYS A 400 -18.26 -38.16 -6.27
CA LYS A 400 -19.49 -38.86 -5.87
C LYS A 400 -20.43 -39.18 -7.04
N ASP A 401 -19.89 -39.85 -8.05
CA ASP A 401 -20.58 -41.00 -8.63
C ASP A 401 -20.02 -42.27 -7.96
N GLU A 402 -20.81 -43.34 -7.90
CA GLU A 402 -20.54 -44.58 -7.13
C GLU A 402 -20.46 -44.42 -5.60
N ALA A 403 -21.62 -44.46 -4.95
CA ALA A 403 -21.76 -44.95 -3.58
C ALA A 403 -22.99 -45.85 -3.47
N SER A 404 -22.80 -47.13 -3.15
CA SER A 404 -23.84 -47.98 -2.58
C SER A 404 -23.96 -47.69 -1.07
N PRO A 405 -25.15 -47.70 -0.48
CA PRO A 405 -25.30 -47.55 0.97
C PRO A 405 -24.89 -48.83 1.70
N ASP A 406 -24.41 -48.70 2.94
CA ASP A 406 -25.10 -49.18 4.16
C ASP A 406 -24.25 -48.90 5.42
N ASP A 407 -24.78 -49.28 6.59
CA ASP A 407 -24.12 -49.41 7.91
C ASP A 407 -23.64 -48.15 8.69
N ASP A 408 -24.65 -47.38 9.13
CA ASP A 408 -25.04 -47.19 10.55
C ASP A 408 -24.09 -46.53 11.61
N GLU A 409 -24.69 -46.09 12.72
CA GLU A 409 -24.04 -45.39 13.83
C GLU A 409 -23.30 -46.33 14.81
N THR A 410 -22.14 -45.92 15.34
CA THR A 410 -22.02 -45.48 16.76
C THR A 410 -20.57 -45.24 17.22
N SER A 411 -20.43 -44.25 18.12
CA SER A 411 -19.39 -44.09 19.15
C SER A 411 -17.89 -44.35 18.84
N ALA A 412 -17.07 -43.30 18.96
CA ALA A 412 -16.00 -43.25 19.97
C ALA A 412 -15.38 -41.84 20.06
N ILE A 413 -15.31 -41.26 21.26
CA ILE A 413 -14.41 -40.14 21.53
C ILE A 413 -13.05 -40.73 21.91
N GLN A 414 -12.11 -40.76 20.97
CA GLN A 414 -10.70 -41.05 21.24
C GLN A 414 -9.81 -39.99 20.60
N SER A 415 -8.90 -39.44 21.41
CA SER A 415 -7.93 -38.42 20.99
C SER A 415 -6.66 -39.09 20.46
N GLU A 416 -6.40 -38.94 19.15
CA GLU A 416 -5.18 -39.42 18.49
C GLU A 416 -4.25 -38.26 18.05
N PRO A 417 -2.96 -38.52 17.76
CA PRO A 417 -1.92 -37.50 17.86
C PRO A 417 -1.86 -36.44 16.73
N THR A 418 -1.33 -35.28 17.08
CA THR A 418 -1.07 -34.16 16.16
C THR A 418 -0.13 -34.53 15.01
N ARG A 419 -0.53 -34.23 13.76
CA ARG A 419 0.33 -34.40 12.58
C ARG A 419 1.49 -33.37 12.57
N PRO A 420 2.69 -33.71 12.03
CA PRO A 420 3.84 -32.80 12.01
C PRO A 420 3.69 -31.59 11.08
N ALA A 421 4.56 -30.58 11.26
CA ALA A 421 4.67 -29.34 10.47
C ALA A 421 3.51 -28.33 10.59
N ASP A 422 2.76 -28.35 11.69
CA ASP A 422 1.70 -27.38 12.00
C ASP A 422 2.22 -25.98 12.41
N LEU A 423 3.45 -25.88 12.96
CA LEU A 423 3.92 -24.64 13.61
C LEU A 423 4.11 -23.45 12.65
N LEU A 424 4.80 -23.64 11.50
CA LEU A 424 4.97 -22.54 10.54
C LEU A 424 3.65 -22.18 9.85
N ARG A 425 2.75 -23.17 9.69
CA ARG A 425 1.41 -22.96 9.18
C ARG A 425 0.61 -22.06 10.13
N LYS A 426 0.59 -22.36 11.43
CA LYS A 426 0.00 -21.48 12.46
C LYS A 426 0.57 -20.07 12.47
N ILE A 427 1.90 -19.93 12.30
CA ILE A 427 2.58 -18.64 12.22
C ILE A 427 2.12 -17.85 10.98
N ASP A 428 2.15 -18.44 9.79
CA ASP A 428 1.77 -17.75 8.55
C ASP A 428 0.22 -17.53 8.43
N GLU A 429 -0.61 -18.38 9.05
CA GLU A 429 -2.06 -18.21 9.21
C GLU A 429 -2.45 -17.26 10.36
N LYS A 430 -1.47 -16.78 11.15
CA LYS A 430 -1.66 -15.98 12.38
C LYS A 430 -2.51 -16.65 13.48
N ASN A 431 -2.68 -17.97 13.42
CA ASN A 431 -3.34 -18.77 14.46
C ASN A 431 -2.35 -19.09 15.59
N ILE A 432 -1.91 -18.05 16.29
CA ILE A 432 -0.70 -18.08 17.15
C ILE A 432 -0.96 -18.03 18.66
N THR A 433 -2.18 -17.74 19.12
CA THR A 433 -2.49 -17.53 20.56
C THR A 433 -1.99 -18.66 21.45
N ASP A 434 -2.18 -19.90 21.00
CA ASP A 434 -1.97 -21.11 21.79
C ASP A 434 -0.51 -21.62 21.70
N ILE A 435 0.35 -20.94 20.93
CA ILE A 435 1.76 -21.31 20.73
C ILE A 435 2.76 -20.25 21.23
N LEU A 436 2.27 -19.09 21.69
CA LEU A 436 3.08 -17.99 22.18
C LEU A 436 3.49 -18.17 23.67
N PRO A 437 4.66 -17.63 24.10
CA PRO A 437 5.70 -17.03 23.28
C PRO A 437 6.52 -18.10 22.53
N LEU A 438 6.93 -17.80 21.30
CA LEU A 438 7.78 -18.70 20.51
C LEU A 438 9.18 -18.76 21.11
N HIS A 439 9.72 -19.96 21.28
CA HIS A 439 11.13 -20.14 21.64
C HIS A 439 12.01 -19.89 20.39
N VAL A 440 13.05 -19.06 20.51
CA VAL A 440 13.92 -18.67 19.39
C VAL A 440 15.37 -19.09 19.67
N VAL A 441 15.90 -20.00 18.85
CA VAL A 441 17.31 -20.42 18.86
C VAL A 441 18.09 -19.57 17.84
N VAL A 442 19.12 -18.84 18.28
CA VAL A 442 19.88 -17.91 17.42
C VAL A 442 21.32 -18.38 17.19
N TRP A 443 21.67 -18.68 15.94
CA TRP A 443 23.04 -19.01 15.52
C TRP A 443 23.62 -17.91 14.60
N PRO A 444 24.91 -17.56 14.72
CA PRO A 444 25.94 -18.10 15.62
C PRO A 444 26.01 -17.45 17.02
N TYR A 445 25.08 -16.55 17.37
CA TYR A 445 25.06 -15.86 18.68
C TYR A 445 25.26 -16.81 19.87
N LEU A 446 24.49 -17.90 19.97
CA LEU A 446 24.53 -18.81 21.13
C LEU A 446 25.84 -19.59 21.27
N GLU A 447 26.67 -19.62 20.22
CA GLU A 447 27.96 -20.31 20.23
C GLU A 447 29.15 -19.34 20.42
N HIS A 448 28.97 -18.05 20.12
CA HIS A 448 30.09 -17.12 19.93
C HIS A 448 29.90 -15.73 20.57
N GLY A 449 28.72 -15.44 21.14
CA GLY A 449 28.35 -14.18 21.79
C GLY A 449 28.11 -13.01 20.83
N ILE A 450 27.89 -11.82 21.40
CA ILE A 450 27.71 -10.58 20.65
C ILE A 450 29.04 -10.16 19.98
N ARG A 451 29.07 -10.01 18.66
CA ARG A 451 30.26 -9.52 17.91
C ARG A 451 30.00 -8.43 16.86
N THR A 452 28.74 -8.06 16.64
CA THR A 452 28.32 -6.91 15.80
C THR A 452 27.06 -6.27 16.39
N ALA A 453 26.69 -5.07 15.95
CA ALA A 453 25.46 -4.41 16.40
C ALA A 453 24.20 -5.20 15.99
N GLU A 454 24.23 -5.85 14.82
CA GLU A 454 23.17 -6.71 14.31
C GLU A 454 22.78 -7.84 15.29
N HIS A 455 23.73 -8.34 16.08
CA HIS A 455 23.47 -9.36 17.12
C HIS A 455 22.72 -8.77 18.32
N GLN A 456 23.02 -7.53 18.70
CA GLN A 456 22.29 -6.79 19.74
C GLN A 456 20.87 -6.46 19.25
N HIS A 457 20.72 -6.19 17.94
CA HIS A 457 19.43 -5.93 17.31
C HIS A 457 18.54 -7.17 17.19
N ILE A 458 19.12 -8.36 17.03
CA ILE A 458 18.37 -9.63 17.07
C ILE A 458 18.04 -10.04 18.49
N GLU A 459 18.98 -9.88 19.43
CA GLU A 459 18.83 -10.43 20.78
C GLU A 459 18.31 -9.38 21.77
N GLU A 460 19.19 -8.52 22.28
CA GLU A 460 18.97 -7.65 23.46
C GLU A 460 17.68 -6.83 23.39
N ASN A 461 17.35 -6.29 22.21
CA ASN A 461 16.13 -5.52 21.97
C ASN A 461 15.27 -6.13 20.83
N GLY A 462 15.60 -7.31 20.34
CA GLY A 462 14.89 -7.97 19.24
C GLY A 462 13.94 -9.03 19.78
N ILE A 463 14.52 -10.16 20.17
CA ILE A 463 13.80 -11.26 20.82
C ILE A 463 13.48 -10.91 22.27
N SER A 464 14.43 -10.31 23.00
CA SER A 464 14.35 -10.12 24.46
C SER A 464 13.39 -8.99 24.90
N GLU A 465 12.96 -8.12 23.98
CA GLU A 465 11.93 -7.08 24.23
C GLU A 465 10.55 -7.41 23.61
N SER A 466 10.42 -8.49 22.82
CA SER A 466 9.12 -8.91 22.27
C SER A 466 8.37 -9.78 23.27
N SER A 467 7.13 -9.40 23.63
CA SER A 467 6.24 -10.25 24.44
C SER A 467 5.84 -11.56 23.75
N TYR A 468 6.06 -11.67 22.44
CA TYR A 468 5.68 -12.81 21.60
C TYR A 468 6.80 -13.83 21.40
N LEU A 469 8.02 -13.51 21.81
CA LEU A 469 9.23 -14.30 21.57
C LEU A 469 9.98 -14.57 22.87
N ARG A 470 10.83 -15.60 22.88
CA ARG A 470 11.67 -15.94 24.01
C ARG A 470 13.00 -16.48 23.53
N LEU A 471 14.11 -15.85 23.93
CA LEU A 471 15.45 -16.31 23.58
C LEU A 471 15.74 -17.66 24.27
N SER A 472 16.02 -18.69 23.49
CA SER A 472 16.58 -19.94 24.02
C SER A 472 18.02 -19.71 24.50
N LYS A 473 18.41 -20.38 25.58
CA LYS A 473 19.81 -20.45 26.05
C LYS A 473 20.54 -21.72 25.59
N ASP A 474 19.88 -22.57 24.80
CA ASP A 474 20.42 -23.82 24.27
C ASP A 474 20.24 -23.89 22.74
N MET A 475 21.34 -24.22 22.04
CA MET A 475 21.34 -24.53 20.61
C MET A 475 20.56 -25.81 20.26
N MET A 476 20.23 -26.64 21.24
CA MET A 476 19.45 -27.88 21.10
C MET A 476 18.08 -27.80 21.80
N ASP A 477 17.52 -26.59 21.93
CA ASP A 477 16.14 -26.43 22.39
C ASP A 477 15.15 -27.08 21.39
N PHE A 478 14.35 -28.00 21.93
CA PHE A 478 13.33 -28.78 21.21
C PHE A 478 11.92 -28.52 21.75
N HIS A 479 11.67 -27.36 22.39
CA HIS A 479 10.32 -26.92 22.77
C HIS A 479 9.35 -27.05 21.58
N PRO A 480 8.09 -27.50 21.76
CA PRO A 480 7.15 -27.72 20.66
C PRO A 480 6.97 -26.49 19.76
N ASN A 481 7.02 -25.30 20.35
CA ASN A 481 6.87 -24.01 19.67
C ASN A 481 8.23 -23.32 19.45
N VAL A 482 9.26 -24.07 19.05
CA VAL A 482 10.60 -23.52 18.76
C VAL A 482 10.77 -23.19 17.28
N VAL A 483 11.33 -22.01 17.01
CA VAL A 483 11.81 -21.56 15.71
C VAL A 483 13.32 -21.31 15.76
N TRP A 484 14.01 -21.54 14.65
CA TRP A 484 15.45 -21.32 14.55
C TRP A 484 15.74 -20.11 13.67
N LEU A 485 16.66 -19.25 14.13
CA LEU A 485 17.10 -18.05 13.42
C LEU A 485 18.61 -18.14 13.15
N GLY A 486 19.02 -18.02 11.89
CA GLY A 486 20.42 -18.01 11.48
C GLY A 486 20.82 -16.68 10.86
N ASP A 487 21.79 -15.97 11.44
CA ASP A 487 22.32 -14.70 10.91
C ASP A 487 23.59 -14.87 10.07
N ILE A 488 23.47 -14.60 8.76
CA ILE A 488 24.59 -14.58 7.79
C ILE A 488 25.55 -13.41 8.06
N GLY A 489 25.15 -12.40 8.82
CA GLY A 489 25.88 -11.15 9.13
C GLY A 489 27.24 -11.32 9.81
N TRP A 490 27.60 -12.52 10.27
CA TRP A 490 28.86 -12.81 10.98
C TRP A 490 30.15 -12.52 10.17
N GLY A 491 30.05 -12.33 8.85
CA GLY A 491 31.18 -11.97 7.99
C GLY A 491 31.98 -13.14 7.41
N PHE A 492 31.47 -14.37 7.55
CA PHE A 492 31.91 -15.50 6.74
C PHE A 492 31.42 -15.37 5.29
N PRO A 493 32.11 -15.93 4.29
CA PRO A 493 31.54 -16.20 2.98
C PRO A 493 30.25 -17.01 3.12
N TRP A 494 29.15 -16.55 2.50
CA TRP A 494 27.81 -17.08 2.78
C TRP A 494 27.67 -18.59 2.54
N LYS A 495 28.46 -19.17 1.63
CA LYS A 495 28.48 -20.61 1.36
C LYS A 495 29.05 -21.43 2.53
N GLU A 496 30.11 -20.93 3.17
CA GLU A 496 30.75 -21.56 4.33
C GLU A 496 29.82 -21.48 5.54
N TRP A 497 29.29 -20.29 5.81
CA TRP A 497 28.24 -20.07 6.83
C TRP A 497 27.08 -21.07 6.68
N CYS A 498 26.61 -21.25 5.44
CA CYS A 498 25.50 -22.14 5.12
C CYS A 498 25.85 -23.63 5.37
N GLN A 499 27.09 -24.03 5.10
CA GLN A 499 27.57 -25.39 5.36
C GLN A 499 27.68 -25.65 6.86
N GLU A 500 28.23 -24.72 7.64
CA GLU A 500 28.31 -24.84 9.10
C GLU A 500 26.91 -24.87 9.74
N TYR A 501 26.02 -23.93 9.42
CA TYR A 501 24.65 -23.92 9.96
C TYR A 501 23.89 -25.23 9.66
N THR A 502 24.10 -25.82 8.46
CA THR A 502 23.56 -27.14 8.11
C THR A 502 24.03 -28.24 9.07
N LYS A 503 25.24 -28.19 9.63
CA LYS A 503 25.72 -29.19 10.63
C LYS A 503 24.92 -29.12 11.92
N HIS A 504 24.63 -27.92 12.42
CA HIS A 504 23.80 -27.74 13.63
C HIS A 504 22.37 -28.26 13.40
N ILE A 505 21.80 -27.98 12.22
CA ILE A 505 20.47 -28.48 11.83
C ILE A 505 20.45 -30.00 11.69
N LYS A 506 21.48 -30.61 11.06
CA LYS A 506 21.62 -32.08 11.00
C LYS A 506 21.71 -32.72 12.39
N LYS A 507 22.49 -32.13 13.30
CA LYS A 507 22.59 -32.59 14.69
C LYS A 507 21.23 -32.52 15.40
N ALA A 508 20.54 -31.39 15.32
CA ALA A 508 19.21 -31.20 15.91
C ALA A 508 18.16 -32.16 15.33
N LYS A 509 18.17 -32.40 14.01
CA LYS A 509 17.27 -33.33 13.32
C LYS A 509 17.48 -34.78 13.77
N ASN A 510 18.73 -35.23 13.89
CA ASN A 510 19.04 -36.55 14.44
C ASN A 510 18.58 -36.68 15.91
N MET A 511 18.90 -35.69 16.75
CA MET A 511 18.48 -35.68 18.16
C MET A 511 16.96 -35.57 18.34
N ARG A 512 16.24 -34.95 17.39
CA ARG A 512 14.77 -34.95 17.33
C ARG A 512 14.24 -36.35 17.00
N ARG A 513 14.78 -37.03 15.98
CA ARG A 513 14.44 -38.42 15.62
C ARG A 513 14.66 -39.38 16.80
N GLU A 514 15.81 -39.29 17.47
CA GLU A 514 16.15 -40.06 18.68
C GLU A 514 15.15 -39.86 19.84
N LYS A 515 14.44 -38.72 19.86
CA LYS A 515 13.43 -38.36 20.87
C LYS A 515 11.98 -38.55 20.39
N GLY A 516 11.76 -39.08 19.18
CA GLY A 516 10.41 -39.19 18.58
C GLY A 516 9.76 -37.84 18.23
N LEU A 517 10.54 -36.77 18.12
CA LEU A 517 10.07 -35.42 17.82
C LEU A 517 10.07 -35.14 16.30
N PRO A 518 9.23 -34.20 15.81
CA PRO A 518 9.23 -33.79 14.41
C PRO A 518 10.61 -33.38 13.88
N GLU A 519 11.05 -34.04 12.81
CA GLU A 519 12.31 -33.75 12.09
C GLU A 519 12.26 -32.44 11.27
N GLN A 520 11.09 -31.82 11.15
CA GLN A 520 10.88 -30.54 10.47
C GLN A 520 10.39 -29.50 11.48
N TRP A 521 10.97 -28.31 11.42
CA TRP A 521 10.59 -27.15 12.23
C TRP A 521 10.94 -25.84 11.49
N PRO A 522 10.41 -24.68 11.89
CA PRO A 522 10.57 -23.44 11.14
C PRO A 522 12.00 -22.89 11.28
N ILE A 523 12.60 -22.51 10.14
CA ILE A 523 13.93 -21.87 10.09
C ILE A 523 13.87 -20.54 9.33
N PHE A 524 14.32 -19.48 9.98
CA PHE A 524 14.44 -18.12 9.46
C PHE A 524 15.92 -17.78 9.23
N ILE A 525 16.29 -17.46 8.00
CA ILE A 525 17.68 -17.12 7.64
C ILE A 525 17.75 -15.64 7.30
N VAL A 526 18.42 -14.87 8.16
CA VAL A 526 18.49 -13.41 8.09
C VAL A 526 19.80 -12.93 7.46
N ALA A 527 19.74 -11.80 6.75
CA ALA A 527 20.82 -11.34 5.89
C ALA A 527 20.94 -9.81 5.84
N PHE A 528 21.84 -9.25 6.66
CA PHE A 528 22.16 -7.82 6.68
C PHE A 528 23.07 -7.35 5.51
N THR A 529 23.20 -8.13 4.43
CA THR A 529 24.13 -7.85 3.33
C THR A 529 23.92 -6.47 2.72
N ASP A 530 25.01 -5.74 2.44
CA ASP A 530 24.92 -4.51 1.65
C ASP A 530 24.57 -4.84 0.20
N GLY A 531 23.55 -4.15 -0.31
CA GLY A 531 23.05 -4.32 -1.67
C GLY A 531 21.93 -5.35 -1.82
N PRO A 532 21.24 -5.33 -2.98
CA PRO A 532 20.18 -6.29 -3.30
C PRO A 532 20.72 -7.71 -3.42
N SER A 533 20.27 -8.60 -2.54
CA SER A 533 20.63 -10.01 -2.58
C SER A 533 19.43 -10.90 -2.22
N LEU A 534 19.41 -12.12 -2.75
CA LEU A 534 18.44 -13.16 -2.41
C LEU A 534 19.23 -14.42 -2.00
N PRO A 535 19.73 -14.48 -0.75
CA PRO A 535 20.54 -15.60 -0.27
C PRO A 535 19.69 -16.87 -0.22
N ARG A 536 20.30 -18.05 -0.45
CA ARG A 536 19.58 -19.32 -0.49
C ARG A 536 20.44 -20.47 0.02
N CYS A 537 19.95 -21.17 1.04
CA CYS A 537 20.62 -22.31 1.66
C CYS A 537 19.95 -23.63 1.27
N GLN A 538 20.23 -24.11 0.04
CA GLN A 538 19.72 -25.37 -0.48
C GLN A 538 20.01 -26.57 0.43
N ASN A 539 21.15 -26.57 1.12
CA ASN A 539 21.51 -27.62 2.08
C ASN A 539 20.59 -27.62 3.32
N VAL A 540 20.10 -26.45 3.75
CA VAL A 540 19.12 -26.33 4.84
C VAL A 540 17.72 -26.72 4.36
N GLU A 541 17.33 -26.29 3.16
CA GLU A 541 16.08 -26.69 2.51
C GLU A 541 15.97 -28.21 2.33
N ALA A 542 17.10 -28.90 2.10
CA ALA A 542 17.15 -30.35 1.99
C ALA A 542 16.98 -31.07 3.34
N GLU A 543 17.33 -30.44 4.46
CA GLU A 543 17.22 -31.07 5.78
C GLU A 543 15.85 -30.90 6.43
N VAL A 544 15.31 -29.68 6.50
CA VAL A 544 13.99 -29.43 7.12
C VAL A 544 12.85 -29.31 6.13
N GLY A 545 13.13 -29.40 4.82
CA GLY A 545 12.16 -29.16 3.76
C GLY A 545 12.04 -27.67 3.43
N LYS A 546 12.16 -27.33 2.14
CA LYS A 546 12.08 -25.96 1.60
C LYS A 546 10.89 -25.14 2.13
N ALA A 547 9.73 -25.77 2.31
CA ALA A 547 8.52 -25.10 2.81
C ALA A 547 8.67 -24.57 4.25
N ASN A 548 9.56 -25.15 5.07
CA ASN A 548 9.83 -24.74 6.45
C ASN A 548 10.90 -23.65 6.57
N VAL A 549 11.49 -23.18 5.46
CA VAL A 549 12.52 -22.13 5.45
C VAL A 549 11.94 -20.80 4.97
N ARG A 550 12.30 -19.72 5.65
CA ARG A 550 12.05 -18.33 5.24
C ARG A 550 13.39 -17.60 5.17
N TYR A 551 13.57 -16.76 4.15
CA TYR A 551 14.78 -15.94 3.99
C TYR A 551 14.43 -14.46 4.16
N THR A 552 15.41 -13.61 4.45
CA THR A 552 15.24 -12.15 4.38
C THR A 552 16.09 -11.53 3.27
N SER A 553 15.70 -10.33 2.83
CA SER A 553 16.59 -9.43 2.09
C SER A 553 16.52 -8.03 2.68
N ARG A 554 17.69 -7.42 2.91
CA ARG A 554 17.80 -6.09 3.53
C ARG A 554 17.40 -4.97 2.57
N SER A 555 18.09 -4.90 1.42
CA SER A 555 17.79 -3.93 0.36
C SER A 555 17.01 -4.62 -0.75
N ILE A 556 15.76 -4.22 -0.97
CA ILE A 556 14.91 -4.79 -2.03
C ILE A 556 15.01 -4.05 -3.36
N VAL A 557 15.97 -3.13 -3.53
CA VAL A 557 16.07 -2.30 -4.74
C VAL A 557 17.31 -2.66 -5.55
N TYR A 558 17.10 -3.05 -6.80
CA TYR A 558 18.13 -3.44 -7.77
C TYR A 558 18.16 -2.50 -8.98
N ASN A 559 19.21 -2.59 -9.81
CA ASN A 559 19.50 -1.67 -10.93
C ASN A 559 19.68 -0.18 -10.57
N ARG A 560 19.45 0.22 -9.31
CA ARG A 560 19.81 1.53 -8.76
C ARG A 560 21.28 1.82 -9.05
N ARG A 561 21.58 2.99 -9.61
CA ARG A 561 22.92 3.36 -10.08
C ARG A 561 23.15 4.86 -10.15
N TRP A 562 24.40 5.28 -10.10
CA TRP A 562 24.81 6.64 -10.46
C TRP A 562 24.67 6.89 -11.97
N ASN A 563 24.09 8.03 -12.36
CA ASN A 563 24.10 8.55 -13.72
C ASN A 563 25.04 9.77 -13.80
N GLU A 564 26.15 9.59 -14.52
CA GLU A 564 27.23 10.56 -14.63
C GLU A 564 26.86 11.83 -15.40
N ALA A 565 25.89 11.76 -16.31
CA ALA A 565 25.40 12.91 -17.08
C ALA A 565 24.40 13.75 -16.28
N LYS A 566 23.56 13.12 -15.45
CA LYS A 566 22.63 13.80 -14.54
C LYS A 566 23.30 14.31 -13.25
N LYS A 567 24.49 13.79 -12.92
CA LYS A 567 25.13 13.93 -11.59
C LYS A 567 24.18 13.56 -10.45
N TRP A 568 23.41 12.50 -10.67
CA TRP A 568 22.37 12.03 -9.75
C TRP A 568 22.16 10.52 -9.88
N VAL A 569 21.37 9.94 -8.98
CA VAL A 569 20.99 8.51 -9.02
C VAL A 569 19.79 8.24 -9.92
N GLU A 570 19.81 7.08 -10.57
CA GLU A 570 18.62 6.41 -11.11
C GLU A 570 18.13 5.42 -10.04
N THR A 571 16.85 5.50 -9.68
CA THR A 571 16.25 4.81 -8.53
C THR A 571 16.24 3.29 -8.64
N GLY A 572 16.21 2.74 -9.86
CA GLY A 572 16.16 1.30 -10.10
C GLY A 572 14.75 0.70 -9.99
N GLU A 573 14.67 -0.55 -9.54
CA GLU A 573 13.45 -1.35 -9.50
C GLU A 573 13.38 -2.20 -8.22
N LYS A 574 12.18 -2.65 -7.82
CA LYS A 574 12.00 -3.57 -6.68
C LYS A 574 12.24 -5.03 -7.09
N LEU A 575 12.98 -5.77 -6.26
CA LEU A 575 13.12 -7.22 -6.36
C LEU A 575 11.76 -7.91 -6.18
N ASN A 576 11.51 -8.95 -6.99
CA ASN A 576 10.44 -9.89 -6.69
C ASN A 576 10.86 -10.78 -5.51
N MET A 577 10.16 -10.62 -4.38
CA MET A 577 10.41 -11.32 -3.11
C MET A 577 9.81 -12.74 -3.06
N MET A 578 9.02 -13.15 -4.08
CA MET A 578 8.62 -14.53 -4.29
C MET A 578 9.35 -15.11 -5.51
N LYS A 579 10.49 -15.77 -5.28
CA LYS A 579 11.33 -16.30 -6.35
C LYS A 579 11.40 -17.83 -6.30
N SER A 580 11.00 -18.50 -7.39
CA SER A 580 11.04 -19.97 -7.52
C SER A 580 10.31 -20.72 -6.39
N GLY A 581 9.20 -20.17 -5.88
CA GLY A 581 8.46 -20.72 -4.75
C GLY A 581 9.25 -20.70 -3.43
N ILE A 582 10.04 -19.65 -3.20
CA ILE A 582 10.72 -19.33 -1.95
C ILE A 582 10.21 -17.96 -1.51
N ILE A 583 9.84 -17.85 -0.23
CA ILE A 583 9.36 -16.61 0.38
C ILE A 583 10.56 -15.88 0.98
N TYR A 584 10.81 -14.67 0.48
CA TYR A 584 11.72 -13.70 1.09
C TYR A 584 10.90 -12.62 1.82
N ARG A 585 11.29 -12.27 3.04
CA ARG A 585 10.73 -11.13 3.79
C ARG A 585 11.66 -9.91 3.68
N HIS A 586 11.08 -8.72 3.56
CA HIS A 586 11.84 -7.47 3.55
C HIS A 586 12.34 -7.17 4.97
N MET A 587 13.62 -6.85 5.10
CA MET A 587 14.27 -6.61 6.40
C MET A 587 15.08 -5.30 6.34
N PRO A 588 14.42 -4.14 6.18
CA PRO A 588 15.11 -2.86 6.24
C PRO A 588 15.71 -2.65 7.64
N LEU A 589 16.74 -1.82 7.74
CA LEU A 589 17.36 -1.49 9.01
C LEU A 589 16.45 -0.59 9.84
N VAL A 590 16.62 -0.74 11.15
CA VAL A 590 15.74 -0.21 12.18
C VAL A 590 16.48 0.77 13.10
N VAL A 591 15.70 1.45 13.94
CA VAL A 591 16.20 2.18 15.11
C VAL A 591 17.02 1.19 15.96
N ARG A 592 18.30 1.49 16.11
CA ARG A 592 19.28 0.62 16.79
C ARG A 592 19.14 0.69 18.30
N THR A 593 19.45 -0.41 18.98
CA THR A 593 19.60 -0.49 20.45
C THR A 593 20.45 0.63 21.03
N ASP A 594 21.66 0.80 20.49
CA ASP A 594 22.64 1.76 20.98
C ASP A 594 22.24 3.22 20.71
N THR A 595 21.56 3.48 19.59
CA THR A 595 20.95 4.78 19.29
C THR A 595 19.96 5.19 20.37
N VAL A 596 19.06 4.29 20.80
CA VAL A 596 18.05 4.59 21.81
C VAL A 596 18.69 4.82 23.19
N LYS A 597 19.66 3.98 23.58
CA LYS A 597 20.38 4.11 24.86
C LYS A 597 21.09 5.47 24.97
N PHE A 598 21.88 5.85 23.96
CA PHE A 598 22.58 7.15 23.96
C PHE A 598 21.61 8.34 23.83
N LEU A 599 20.48 8.18 23.13
CA LEU A 599 19.42 9.18 23.02
C LEU A 599 18.74 9.42 24.38
N GLU A 600 18.44 8.35 25.13
CA GLU A 600 17.90 8.45 26.48
C GLU A 600 18.88 9.12 27.45
N GLU A 601 20.17 8.75 27.40
CA GLU A 601 21.22 9.44 28.17
C GLU A 601 21.31 10.94 27.83
N ALA A 602 21.22 11.30 26.54
CA ALA A 602 21.30 12.68 26.08
C ALA A 602 20.06 13.51 26.44
N LEU A 603 18.87 12.91 26.41
CA LEU A 603 17.62 13.56 26.84
C LEU A 603 17.57 13.69 28.37
N ARG A 604 18.06 12.70 29.13
CA ARG A 604 18.13 12.76 30.60
C ARG A 604 19.01 13.91 31.11
N LYS A 605 20.11 14.24 30.41
CA LYS A 605 20.93 15.45 30.68
C LYS A 605 20.14 16.77 30.52
N ARG A 606 19.06 16.76 29.74
CA ARG A 606 18.18 17.90 29.43
C ARG A 606 16.87 17.87 30.26
N ASN A 607 16.78 16.99 31.26
CA ASN A 607 15.56 16.71 32.03
C ASN A 607 14.35 16.27 31.16
N MET A 608 14.63 15.52 30.08
CA MET A 608 13.63 14.96 29.16
C MET A 608 13.73 13.43 29.09
N THR A 609 12.64 12.81 28.65
CA THR A 609 12.50 11.37 28.38
C THR A 609 12.35 11.12 26.87
N LEU A 610 12.32 9.85 26.46
CA LEU A 610 12.06 9.49 25.06
C LEU A 610 10.62 9.81 24.59
N ALA A 611 9.66 9.96 25.51
CA ALA A 611 8.26 10.28 25.21
C ALA A 611 7.99 11.80 25.10
N ASP A 612 8.91 12.66 25.54
CA ASP A 612 8.79 14.11 25.44
C ASP A 612 8.83 14.61 23.98
N PRO A 613 8.39 15.87 23.72
CA PRO A 613 8.43 16.49 22.39
C PRO A 613 9.87 16.82 21.94
N VAL A 614 10.65 15.80 21.60
CA VAL A 614 12.06 15.92 21.16
C VAL A 614 12.17 16.79 19.91
N GLU A 615 11.15 16.86 19.06
CA GLU A 615 11.14 17.77 17.90
C GLU A 615 11.20 19.25 18.31
N ARG A 616 10.57 19.62 19.45
CA ARG A 616 10.51 20.99 19.97
C ARG A 616 11.81 21.43 20.70
N LEU A 617 12.86 20.61 20.71
CA LEU A 617 14.17 21.02 21.23
C LEU A 617 14.70 22.27 20.50
N GLN A 618 15.34 23.17 21.25
CA GLN A 618 16.18 24.20 20.63
C GLN A 618 17.32 23.52 19.88
N ARG A 619 17.46 23.89 18.61
CA ARG A 619 18.37 23.28 17.63
C ARG A 619 19.17 24.40 16.97
N ASP A 620 20.45 24.49 17.29
CA ASP A 620 21.33 25.57 16.83
C ASP A 620 21.92 25.32 15.43
N VAL A 621 21.85 24.07 14.92
CA VAL A 621 22.22 23.70 13.54
C VAL A 621 20.96 23.69 12.67
N ASP A 622 20.96 24.43 11.57
CA ASP A 622 19.83 24.47 10.65
C ASP A 622 19.75 23.20 9.81
N VAL A 623 20.88 22.78 9.22
CA VAL A 623 20.94 21.62 8.33
C VAL A 623 22.18 20.78 8.63
N ALA A 624 22.05 19.47 8.74
CA ALA A 624 23.20 18.56 8.84
C ALA A 624 23.18 17.47 7.77
N HIS A 625 24.36 17.18 7.20
CA HIS A 625 24.60 15.98 6.40
C HIS A 625 25.82 15.22 6.92
N TYR A 626 25.58 14.02 7.45
CA TYR A 626 26.57 13.19 8.13
C TYR A 626 27.41 12.35 7.15
N TRP A 627 28.06 13.05 6.23
CA TRP A 627 29.02 12.53 5.26
C TRP A 627 30.14 13.57 4.98
N PRO A 628 31.42 13.15 4.87
CA PRO A 628 32.54 14.07 4.69
C PRO A 628 32.48 14.86 3.38
N HIS A 629 32.80 16.15 3.48
CA HIS A 629 33.17 16.98 2.33
C HIS A 629 34.54 16.55 1.76
N GLN A 630 34.92 17.04 0.57
CA GLN A 630 36.10 16.61 -0.21
C GLN A 630 37.45 16.49 0.53
N ARG A 631 37.65 17.21 1.65
CA ARG A 631 38.90 17.22 2.43
C ARG A 631 39.03 16.04 3.40
N ASP A 632 37.97 15.26 3.58
CA ASP A 632 37.84 14.20 4.60
C ASP A 632 37.38 12.86 3.99
N LEU A 633 37.51 12.68 2.66
CA LEU A 633 37.05 11.48 1.95
C LEU A 633 37.91 10.24 2.22
N ASP A 634 39.16 10.44 2.64
CA ASP A 634 40.04 9.39 3.16
C ASP A 634 39.41 8.65 4.35
N LYS A 635 38.70 9.37 5.22
CA LYS A 635 38.06 8.83 6.45
C LYS A 635 36.90 7.87 6.18
N VAL A 636 36.37 7.82 4.96
CA VAL A 636 35.36 6.82 4.52
C VAL A 636 35.92 5.74 3.59
N GLY A 637 37.18 5.86 3.17
CA GLY A 637 37.92 4.85 2.40
C GLY A 637 37.21 4.39 1.12
N THR A 638 37.27 3.08 0.85
CA THR A 638 36.65 2.45 -0.33
C THR A 638 35.12 2.44 -0.31
N VAL A 639 34.48 2.79 0.81
CA VAL A 639 33.01 2.71 0.98
C VAL A 639 32.33 4.01 0.52
N GLY A 640 32.75 4.53 -0.63
CA GLY A 640 32.30 5.79 -1.22
C GLY A 640 30.82 5.80 -1.64
N SER A 641 30.33 6.98 -1.97
CA SER A 641 29.05 7.21 -2.66
C SER A 641 29.12 8.56 -3.34
N LEU A 642 28.89 8.58 -4.65
CA LEU A 642 28.92 9.78 -5.48
C LEU A 642 27.75 10.70 -5.13
N LEU A 643 26.55 10.14 -4.89
CA LEU A 643 25.40 10.92 -4.45
C LEU A 643 25.68 11.67 -3.13
N ARG A 644 26.24 10.98 -2.14
CA ARG A 644 26.62 11.60 -0.86
C ARG A 644 27.72 12.64 -1.02
N GLN A 645 28.68 12.43 -1.93
CA GLN A 645 29.74 13.40 -2.21
C GLN A 645 29.19 14.67 -2.87
N GLU A 646 28.27 14.57 -3.83
CA GLU A 646 27.65 15.76 -4.42
C GLU A 646 26.74 16.49 -3.41
N ILE A 647 25.99 15.77 -2.57
CA ILE A 647 25.19 16.39 -1.50
C ILE A 647 26.07 17.09 -0.46
N SER A 648 27.19 16.48 -0.04
CA SER A 648 28.18 17.14 0.82
C SER A 648 28.72 18.44 0.19
N LYS A 649 29.01 18.47 -1.12
CA LYS A 649 29.45 19.70 -1.82
C LYS A 649 28.33 20.74 -1.89
N LEU A 650 27.13 20.32 -2.28
CA LEU A 650 25.95 21.17 -2.47
C LEU A 650 25.59 21.89 -1.16
N LEU A 651 25.52 21.16 -0.05
CA LEU A 651 25.18 21.73 1.25
C LEU A 651 26.33 22.58 1.83
N PHE A 652 27.59 22.21 1.60
CA PHE A 652 28.74 23.04 1.97
C PHE A 652 28.81 24.35 1.18
N ALA A 653 28.36 24.36 -0.08
CA ALA A 653 28.20 25.58 -0.86
C ALA A 653 26.98 26.40 -0.39
N PHE A 654 25.84 25.76 -0.13
CA PHE A 654 24.63 26.40 0.39
C PHE A 654 24.89 27.13 1.73
N GLY A 655 25.55 26.47 2.69
CA GLY A 655 25.93 27.08 3.98
C GLY A 655 27.00 28.17 3.89
N LYS A 656 27.69 28.31 2.76
CA LYS A 656 28.59 29.45 2.48
C LYS A 656 27.89 30.63 1.81
N ASN A 657 26.83 30.34 1.05
CA ASN A 657 26.10 31.31 0.24
C ASN A 657 24.81 31.81 0.94
N THR A 658 24.58 31.37 2.18
CA THR A 658 23.43 31.73 3.02
C THR A 658 23.90 31.97 4.47
N ASN A 659 23.02 32.51 5.31
CA ASN A 659 23.29 32.72 6.73
C ASN A 659 22.90 31.50 7.61
N PHE A 660 22.59 30.35 7.01
CA PHE A 660 22.17 29.15 7.75
C PHE A 660 23.36 28.38 8.33
N ASN A 661 23.22 27.87 9.55
CA ASN A 661 24.24 27.04 10.19
C ASN A 661 24.19 25.60 9.63
N VAL A 662 25.06 25.30 8.65
CA VAL A 662 25.07 24.02 7.94
C VAL A 662 26.27 23.15 8.32
N PHE A 663 26.02 21.98 8.90
CA PHE A 663 27.04 20.97 9.19
C PHE A 663 27.17 19.98 8.03
N VAL A 664 28.38 19.83 7.49
CA VAL A 664 28.74 18.73 6.56
C VAL A 664 30.01 18.07 7.06
N GLY A 665 29.94 16.79 7.45
CA GLY A 665 31.09 16.10 8.00
C GLY A 665 30.78 14.77 8.67
N LEU A 666 31.66 14.36 9.57
CA LEU A 666 31.50 13.20 10.44
C LEU A 666 31.43 13.66 11.90
N LYS A 667 30.56 12.99 12.67
CA LYS A 667 30.61 12.93 14.14
C LYS A 667 30.95 11.48 14.48
N GLY A 668 31.79 11.25 15.48
CA GLY A 668 32.33 9.93 15.81
C GLY A 668 33.15 9.27 14.70
N GLU A 669 33.19 7.93 14.73
CA GLU A 669 34.05 7.12 13.86
C GLU A 669 33.30 6.44 12.71
N ALA A 670 33.90 6.42 11.52
CA ALA A 670 33.28 5.88 10.30
C ALA A 670 33.48 4.36 10.10
N VAL A 671 32.93 3.87 8.99
CA VAL A 671 33.13 2.52 8.41
C VAL A 671 32.93 1.39 9.44
N ARG A 672 33.97 0.64 9.81
CA ARG A 672 33.84 -0.58 10.64
C ARG A 672 33.48 -0.28 12.09
N LYS A 673 33.83 0.89 12.60
CA LYS A 673 33.58 1.27 14.00
C LYS A 673 32.17 1.83 14.18
N GLY A 674 31.76 2.82 13.38
CA GLY A 674 30.37 3.35 13.39
C GLY A 674 29.27 2.32 13.04
N ARG A 675 29.63 1.22 12.36
CA ARG A 675 28.76 0.05 12.16
C ARG A 675 28.62 -0.86 13.39
N ARG A 676 29.48 -0.72 14.39
CA ARG A 676 29.52 -1.57 15.60
C ARG A 676 29.10 -0.83 16.87
N GLY A 677 29.01 0.50 16.81
CA GLY A 677 28.51 1.34 17.88
C GLY A 677 28.18 2.74 17.34
N VAL A 678 27.14 3.37 17.87
CA VAL A 678 26.90 4.81 17.72
C VAL A 678 27.86 5.59 18.63
N ALA A 679 28.28 6.77 18.18
CA ALA A 679 29.05 7.70 19.00
C ALA A 679 28.12 8.75 19.63
N SER A 680 28.36 9.12 20.88
CA SER A 680 27.51 10.07 21.61
C SER A 680 27.52 11.46 20.99
N ASP A 681 28.63 11.93 20.41
CA ASP A 681 28.72 13.22 19.70
C ASP A 681 27.87 13.28 18.41
N TYR A 682 27.55 12.11 17.82
CA TYR A 682 26.60 12.01 16.72
C TYR A 682 25.15 12.19 17.23
N ILE A 683 24.80 11.56 18.36
CA ILE A 683 23.47 11.70 18.97
C ILE A 683 23.21 13.11 19.46
N GLU A 684 24.16 13.72 20.17
CA GLU A 684 24.04 15.13 20.59
C GLU A 684 23.85 16.04 19.35
N SER A 685 24.59 15.80 18.26
CA SER A 685 24.42 16.55 17.01
C SER A 685 23.08 16.36 16.32
N LEU A 686 22.45 15.18 16.43
CA LEU A 686 21.11 14.92 15.92
C LEU A 686 20.03 15.65 16.75
N LEU A 687 20.26 15.84 18.04
CA LEU A 687 19.42 16.65 18.92
C LEU A 687 19.61 18.16 18.68
N GLU A 688 20.77 18.58 18.17
CA GLU A 688 21.13 19.98 17.85
C GLU A 688 20.62 20.46 16.47
N THR A 689 20.11 19.56 15.60
CA THR A 689 19.86 19.86 14.17
C THR A 689 18.37 19.99 13.82
N LYS A 690 17.95 21.03 13.09
CA LYS A 690 16.55 21.22 12.62
C LYS A 690 16.19 20.29 11.45
N ILE A 691 17.05 20.21 10.43
CA ILE A 691 16.87 19.36 9.24
C ILE A 691 18.08 18.45 9.05
N VAL A 692 17.88 17.13 9.06
CA VAL A 692 18.92 16.17 8.70
C VAL A 692 18.72 15.70 7.27
N VAL A 693 19.65 16.05 6.40
CA VAL A 693 19.70 15.51 5.03
C VAL A 693 20.36 14.14 5.09
N VAL A 694 19.57 13.13 4.75
CA VAL A 694 19.97 11.75 4.54
C VAL A 694 20.09 11.51 3.03
N SER A 695 21.00 10.63 2.63
CA SER A 695 20.95 10.04 1.29
C SER A 695 21.45 8.60 1.30
N GLN A 696 20.87 7.81 0.41
CA GLN A 696 21.05 6.37 0.25
C GLN A 696 22.45 6.03 -0.30
N ARG A 697 22.62 4.85 -0.90
CA ARG A 697 23.82 4.51 -1.67
C ARG A 697 23.53 4.58 -3.16
N ASP A 698 24.60 4.76 -3.93
CA ASP A 698 24.53 4.83 -5.40
C ASP A 698 23.96 3.55 -6.01
N ARG A 699 24.06 2.41 -5.32
CA ARG A 699 23.69 1.08 -5.82
C ARG A 699 22.61 0.35 -5.01
N TRP A 700 22.17 0.92 -3.89
CA TRP A 700 21.15 0.31 -3.03
C TRP A 700 20.54 1.31 -2.06
N GLU A 701 19.36 0.97 -1.58
CA GLU A 701 18.64 1.71 -0.53
C GLU A 701 18.81 1.00 0.82
N ASP A 702 18.41 1.68 1.90
CA ASP A 702 18.49 1.23 3.29
C ASP A 702 19.88 1.28 3.97
N HIS A 703 19.89 1.97 5.12
CA HIS A 703 20.99 2.11 6.07
C HIS A 703 20.49 2.76 7.38
N TYR A 704 21.19 2.54 8.50
CA TYR A 704 20.79 3.07 9.82
C TYR A 704 20.50 4.59 9.89
N ARG A 705 21.24 5.45 9.14
CA ARG A 705 21.09 6.93 9.19
C ARG A 705 19.67 7.46 9.04
N LEU A 706 18.78 6.76 8.33
CA LEU A 706 17.39 7.18 8.18
C LEU A 706 16.67 7.11 9.54
N MET A 707 16.72 5.94 10.17
CA MET A 707 16.13 5.70 11.48
C MET A 707 16.85 6.45 12.60
N GLU A 708 18.19 6.51 12.57
CA GLU A 708 19.02 7.30 13.48
C GLU A 708 18.60 8.78 13.46
N ALA A 709 18.37 9.37 12.29
CA ALA A 709 17.94 10.77 12.16
C ALA A 709 16.48 11.02 12.59
N LEU A 710 15.56 10.12 12.25
CA LEU A 710 14.14 10.22 12.66
C LEU A 710 13.99 10.20 14.19
N VAL A 711 14.73 9.34 14.90
CA VAL A 711 14.73 9.35 16.37
C VAL A 711 15.58 10.47 16.99
N GLY A 712 16.30 11.25 16.18
CA GLY A 712 16.83 12.55 16.57
C GLY A 712 15.74 13.62 16.75
N GLY A 713 14.53 13.40 16.24
CA GLY A 713 13.43 14.39 16.26
C GLY A 713 13.64 15.58 15.30
N ALA A 714 14.60 15.47 14.37
CA ALA A 714 14.76 16.43 13.29
C ALA A 714 13.79 16.11 12.14
N LEU A 715 13.52 17.10 11.27
CA LEU A 715 12.94 16.78 9.96
C LEU A 715 13.99 16.02 9.15
N VAL A 716 13.61 14.90 8.55
CA VAL A 716 14.50 14.11 7.70
C VAL A 716 14.13 14.28 6.23
N LEU A 717 15.11 14.72 5.43
CA LEU A 717 15.03 14.72 3.97
C LEU A 717 15.85 13.52 3.45
N THR A 718 15.28 12.66 2.61
CA THR A 718 15.98 11.56 1.90
C THR A 718 15.92 11.78 0.39
N ASP A 719 16.92 11.32 -0.35
CA ASP A 719 16.71 11.16 -1.80
C ASP A 719 15.63 10.09 -2.04
N ARG A 720 14.88 10.23 -3.14
CA ARG A 720 13.75 9.36 -3.51
C ARG A 720 14.09 7.88 -3.39
N VAL A 721 13.33 7.18 -2.55
CA VAL A 721 13.41 5.73 -2.33
C VAL A 721 12.23 5.00 -2.95
N LEU A 722 12.45 3.76 -3.38
CA LEU A 722 11.39 2.82 -3.70
C LEU A 722 11.03 1.97 -2.46
N GLY A 723 12.02 1.62 -1.64
CA GLY A 723 11.91 0.76 -0.47
C GLY A 723 11.48 1.46 0.82
N MET A 724 10.65 2.51 0.76
CA MET A 724 10.23 3.30 1.92
C MET A 724 9.68 2.38 3.06
N PRO A 725 10.23 2.48 4.30
CA PRO A 725 9.78 1.67 5.43
C PRO A 725 8.31 1.91 5.81
N ALA A 726 7.62 0.85 6.28
CA ALA A 726 6.18 0.88 6.50
C ALA A 726 5.73 1.98 7.50
N GLY A 727 4.81 2.84 7.08
CA GLY A 727 4.35 3.98 7.87
C GLY A 727 5.32 5.17 7.89
N LEU A 728 6.35 5.18 7.05
CA LEU A 728 6.98 6.42 6.60
C LEU A 728 6.37 6.84 5.25
N GLU A 729 6.00 8.11 5.14
CA GLU A 729 5.34 8.68 3.96
C GLU A 729 5.93 10.07 3.63
N ASN A 730 6.11 10.32 2.33
CA ASN A 730 6.65 11.58 1.80
C ASN A 730 5.70 12.75 2.07
N GLY A 731 6.19 13.83 2.67
CA GLY A 731 5.42 15.00 3.08
C GLY A 731 4.66 14.82 4.41
N THR A 732 4.46 13.58 4.87
CA THR A 732 3.75 13.28 6.13
C THR A 732 4.71 13.04 7.29
N SER A 733 5.78 12.26 7.10
CA SER A 733 6.69 11.84 8.18
C SER A 733 8.17 11.83 7.80
N VAL A 734 8.47 12.02 6.52
CA VAL A 734 9.79 12.16 5.92
C VAL A 734 9.59 12.97 4.64
N VAL A 735 10.61 13.65 4.13
CA VAL A 735 10.51 14.39 2.86
C VAL A 735 11.46 13.79 1.84
N GLU A 736 10.98 13.56 0.63
CA GLU A 736 11.79 13.07 -0.48
C GLU A 736 12.19 14.21 -1.42
N TYR A 737 13.46 14.20 -1.85
CA TYR A 737 13.96 15.05 -2.92
C TYR A 737 14.48 14.19 -4.09
N ASP A 738 14.32 14.70 -5.31
CA ASP A 738 14.64 14.00 -6.56
C ASP A 738 15.83 14.60 -7.31
N SER A 739 16.32 15.75 -6.86
CA SER A 739 17.29 16.60 -7.54
C SER A 739 17.96 17.57 -6.56
N ALA A 740 19.05 18.21 -7.01
CA ALA A 740 19.77 19.21 -6.22
C ALA A 740 18.91 20.45 -5.92
N ASP A 741 18.16 20.94 -6.91
CA ASP A 741 17.32 22.14 -6.79
C ASP A 741 16.11 21.89 -5.87
N SER A 742 15.50 20.70 -5.98
CA SER A 742 14.44 20.22 -5.08
C SER A 742 14.93 20.17 -3.63
N LEU A 743 16.10 19.58 -3.38
CA LEU A 743 16.72 19.53 -2.05
C LEU A 743 16.91 20.93 -1.45
N LEU A 744 17.47 21.88 -2.20
CA LEU A 744 17.69 23.24 -1.69
C LEU A 744 16.38 24.02 -1.46
N SER A 745 15.39 23.85 -2.35
CA SER A 745 14.08 24.49 -2.21
C SER A 745 13.33 23.96 -0.98
N LEU A 746 13.34 22.63 -0.77
CA LEU A 746 12.72 22.00 0.40
C LEU A 746 13.41 22.42 1.71
N ILE A 747 14.74 22.56 1.72
CA ILE A 747 15.47 23.11 2.88
C ILE A 747 15.00 24.54 3.20
N GLN A 748 14.94 25.42 2.20
CA GLN A 748 14.49 26.81 2.41
C GLN A 748 13.03 26.89 2.88
N HIS A 749 12.17 26.05 2.32
CA HIS A 749 10.76 25.90 2.72
C HIS A 749 10.66 25.48 4.20
N TYR A 750 11.19 24.33 4.58
CA TYR A 750 11.02 23.81 5.95
C TYR A 750 11.81 24.57 7.01
N LEU A 751 12.85 25.34 6.67
CA LEU A 751 13.48 26.25 7.64
C LEU A 751 12.59 27.45 7.99
N THR A 752 11.75 27.90 7.05
CA THR A 752 10.78 28.99 7.27
C THR A 752 9.44 28.49 7.84
N HIS A 753 8.96 27.32 7.38
CA HIS A 753 7.69 26.71 7.80
C HIS A 753 7.87 25.83 9.05
N THR A 754 7.93 26.47 10.22
CA THR A 754 8.34 25.79 11.46
C THR A 754 7.35 24.74 11.98
N GLU A 755 6.05 25.02 12.10
CA GLU A 755 5.10 24.02 12.61
C GLU A 755 4.91 22.85 11.65
N GLU A 756 4.95 23.09 10.33
CA GLU A 756 4.97 22.04 9.30
C GLU A 756 6.19 21.12 9.46
N ARG A 757 7.40 21.71 9.56
CA ARG A 757 8.64 20.97 9.84
C ARG A 757 8.55 20.13 11.11
N LEU A 758 8.00 20.69 12.20
CA LEU A 758 7.84 20.00 13.48
C LEU A 758 6.78 18.89 13.42
N SER A 759 5.67 19.09 12.70
CA SER A 759 4.62 18.09 12.48
C SER A 759 5.16 16.86 11.75
N ILE A 760 5.93 17.07 10.66
CA ILE A 760 6.56 15.99 9.90
C ILE A 760 7.65 15.31 10.73
N ALA A 761 8.51 16.07 11.43
CA ALA A 761 9.53 15.52 12.31
C ALA A 761 8.95 14.65 13.44
N ARG A 762 7.83 15.08 14.03
CA ARG A 762 7.07 14.33 15.04
C ARG A 762 6.53 13.02 14.48
N LYS A 763 5.81 13.07 13.36
CA LYS A 763 5.27 11.88 12.68
C LYS A 763 6.39 10.90 12.27
N GLY A 764 7.53 11.43 11.82
CA GLY A 764 8.74 10.64 11.51
C GLY A 764 9.33 9.94 12.73
N ARG A 765 9.51 10.68 13.84
CA ARG A 765 9.93 10.13 15.13
C ARG A 765 8.97 9.06 15.62
N GLU A 766 7.67 9.32 15.57
CA GLU A 766 6.63 8.39 16.01
C GLU A 766 6.70 7.10 15.19
N ALA A 767 6.65 7.17 13.86
CA ALA A 767 6.74 5.99 12.99
C ALA A 767 8.01 5.17 13.26
N ALA A 768 9.17 5.84 13.43
CA ALA A 768 10.42 5.17 13.76
C ALA A 768 10.37 4.43 15.11
N MET A 769 9.85 5.08 16.16
CA MET A 769 9.78 4.51 17.51
C MET A 769 8.65 3.47 17.68
N LYS A 770 7.54 3.62 16.94
CA LYS A 770 6.33 2.79 17.03
C LYS A 770 6.32 1.57 16.09
N LYS A 771 7.08 1.60 14.99
CA LYS A 771 7.08 0.51 13.99
C LYS A 771 8.47 0.01 13.61
N HIS A 772 9.52 0.82 13.79
CA HIS A 772 10.87 0.50 13.33
C HIS A 772 11.87 0.34 14.48
N ARG A 773 11.43 -0.21 15.62
CA ARG A 773 12.35 -0.78 16.63
C ARG A 773 12.71 -2.23 16.29
N THR A 774 13.75 -2.71 16.93
CA THR A 774 14.34 -4.05 16.80
C THR A 774 13.37 -5.21 17.01
N TRP A 775 12.51 -5.19 18.03
CA TRP A 775 11.54 -6.28 18.23
C TRP A 775 10.51 -6.36 17.10
N HIS A 776 9.95 -5.23 16.66
CA HIS A 776 9.05 -5.18 15.49
C HIS A 776 9.70 -5.82 14.26
N ARG A 777 11.02 -5.61 14.05
CA ARG A 777 11.79 -6.21 12.95
C ARG A 777 11.95 -7.72 13.08
N ILE A 778 12.13 -8.27 14.28
CA ILE A 778 12.20 -9.73 14.48
C ILE A 778 10.82 -10.37 14.39
N GLU A 779 9.78 -9.70 14.88
CA GLU A 779 8.39 -10.12 14.68
C GLU A 779 8.01 -10.13 13.19
N GLU A 780 8.31 -9.08 12.42
CA GLU A 780 8.11 -9.06 10.96
C GLU A 780 8.87 -10.19 10.24
N ILE A 781 10.04 -10.59 10.74
CA ILE A 781 10.79 -11.74 10.18
C ILE A 781 10.08 -13.06 10.48
N ILE A 782 9.56 -13.26 11.70
CA ILE A 782 8.98 -14.53 12.17
C ILE A 782 7.50 -14.67 11.78
N PHE A 783 6.66 -13.68 12.06
CA PHE A 783 5.22 -13.68 11.81
C PHE A 783 4.81 -13.02 10.48
N GLY A 784 5.71 -12.30 9.81
CA GLY A 784 5.44 -11.59 8.55
C GLY A 784 4.89 -10.16 8.73
N GLU A 785 4.46 -9.83 9.94
CA GLU A 785 4.16 -8.47 10.41
C GLU A 785 4.60 -8.33 11.88
N SER A 786 4.64 -7.11 12.41
CA SER A 786 4.81 -6.92 13.86
C SER A 786 3.47 -7.05 14.58
N LEU A 787 3.49 -7.77 15.69
CA LEU A 787 2.35 -8.00 16.58
C LEU A 787 2.32 -6.99 17.73
N SER A 788 3.46 -6.34 18.01
CA SER A 788 3.61 -5.28 18.99
C SER A 788 3.14 -3.92 18.43
N ASP A 789 1.91 -3.51 18.72
CA ASP A 789 1.44 -2.14 18.49
C ASP A 789 1.84 -1.22 19.65
N CYS A 790 3.05 -0.64 19.57
CA CYS A 790 3.55 0.26 20.59
C CYS A 790 2.74 1.57 20.67
N ARG A 791 1.80 1.62 21.61
CA ARG A 791 1.14 2.85 22.08
C ARG A 791 1.63 3.22 23.48
N PHE A 792 1.70 4.52 23.75
CA PHE A 792 1.81 4.97 25.14
C PHE A 792 0.49 4.68 25.87
N GLN A 793 0.58 4.07 27.05
CA GLN A 793 -0.56 3.72 27.90
C GLN A 793 -0.36 4.19 29.36
N GLY A 794 0.72 4.94 29.61
CA GLY A 794 1.22 5.28 30.94
C GLY A 794 2.76 5.16 30.99
N SER A 795 3.36 5.58 32.11
CA SER A 795 4.79 5.37 32.40
C SER A 795 5.19 3.89 32.39
N ASP A 796 4.21 3.03 32.66
CA ASP A 796 4.39 1.60 32.90
C ASP A 796 4.01 0.78 31.66
N SER A 797 3.78 1.45 30.51
CA SER A 797 3.63 0.79 29.20
C SER A 797 4.91 0.02 28.85
N PRO A 798 4.82 -1.16 28.18
CA PRO A 798 5.99 -1.83 27.63
C PRO A 798 6.69 -1.03 26.52
N CYS A 799 6.02 0.00 25.98
CA CYS A 799 6.62 0.96 25.04
C CYS A 799 6.51 2.41 25.61
N PRO A 800 7.22 2.75 26.70
CA PRO A 800 7.11 4.05 27.37
C PRO A 800 7.85 5.17 26.60
N TYR A 801 8.28 4.88 25.37
CA TYR A 801 9.14 5.71 24.52
C TYR A 801 8.38 6.35 23.34
N VAL A 802 7.06 6.18 23.28
CA VAL A 802 6.20 6.74 22.23
C VAL A 802 5.93 8.21 22.53
N VAL A 803 6.06 9.05 21.49
CA VAL A 803 6.03 10.52 21.60
C VAL A 803 4.68 11.03 22.13
N HIS A 804 4.70 12.12 22.89
CA HIS A 804 3.54 12.83 23.46
C HIS A 804 2.70 12.08 24.49
N GLY A 805 3.13 10.89 24.92
CA GLY A 805 2.47 10.16 26.02
C GLY A 805 2.27 10.98 27.30
N VAL A 806 3.19 11.91 27.57
CA VAL A 806 3.22 12.76 28.77
C VAL A 806 2.49 14.11 28.59
N GLU A 807 2.00 14.47 27.39
CA GLU A 807 1.07 15.61 27.25
C GLU A 807 -0.27 15.33 27.99
N SER A 808 -0.52 14.09 28.43
CA SER A 808 -1.56 13.71 29.40
C SER A 808 -1.33 14.19 30.86
N LYS A 809 -0.23 14.91 31.14
CA LYS A 809 0.17 15.36 32.50
C LYS A 809 0.51 16.86 32.60
N ARG A 810 -0.04 17.73 31.75
CA ARG A 810 0.08 19.20 31.85
C ARG A 810 -1.24 19.90 31.60
#